data_AF-A0A524FR72-F1
#
_entry.id   AF-A0A524FR72-F1
#
_cell.length_a   1.000
_cell.length_b   1.000
_cell.length_c   1.000
_cell.angle_alpha   90.00
_cell.angle_beta   90.00
_cell.angle_gamma   90.00
#
_symmetry.space_group_name_H-M   'P 1'
#
loop_
_entity.id
_entity.type
_entity.pdbx_description
1 polymer ?
#
loop_
_entity_poly.entity_id
_entity_poly.type
_entity_poly.pdbx_seq_one_letter_code
_entity_poly.pdbx_strand_id
1 'polypeptide(L)'
;MTRLQHVLILSMLILPMFILAPTMVTGVNQAKTNLVQINDFIPAQFAQETLRVAVYTEPNTSLPAYAEGGTYTSYYANVIALLQSQGFAVTALSTQDILDHKLMAAHYDVFILPNQLPKDEIIYLVKDYWLAGGGILSFDGSIGYLLYMGMIHPSLEGDFGLVGFGPLPYYWYNIPYLNNINVTERYPVTKEYQVNNVLSYNENATVWNHVDLASLLGDSLHILAIDGHVSVNGAIGAFDNPDRGGRIVQIPGNCSSFTAWQSRITADAIDWLAPRPKARIAFDFSKIPFYGVDTWDQNVTHVPRYNIWRDFLVNHSYTVDKLYPPAGGELTTSLISIFDVLIINLPMKTYSTEEMTDVIRPFVANGGGLFYLTDFNGINDEGHINMNELIAPWGFNITDDYTQMPFDTTTDLDEHPIREGISNIYLSGGEWVNITGDAFSIIRFGPNVAVAGCDVGQGRVIVSGDINFLDHNTIVNDDNVIFAVNSINWLSSGAANVLLFNDDFIVENKYDVAPAEALRSLGINFYLTHEIDYFNLSLYEYWSKWDLVIFDMPGFTMSGYFDNIRAWVEFGGKLILSYYQMASYSSNPLWPLLGVLPVSSAPDEPDIYVWQTSHPIFNIPVDYAASLFEPIVDYGSEGSLLHVFSNATSLAGYTAVPEENKTAIAIRNDHQTLVNAFLIDEFQGDYDNSTYMDSLELWVNEIGFIYFDRPIIDHPADVTYMETETGNEITWTPVADAGPWNYVLRVNGTITQSGKWLGGPITFNIDGVNKSITEYQLTVYDKLGYSVSDTVTLNVTEYIPTTTTTTNGGGVPVDPMLLAIIALGVAAVLIVVIIIIRRGKK
;
A
#
# COMPACT_ATOMS: atom_id res chain seq x y z
N MET A 1 17.01 -48.23 28.87
CA MET A 1 17.85 -48.02 30.08
C MET A 1 19.31 -48.11 29.66
N THR A 2 20.05 -47.00 29.88
CA THR A 2 21.48 -46.93 30.28
C THR A 2 22.53 -47.62 29.39
N ARG A 3 23.66 -47.03 29.03
CA ARG A 3 24.28 -45.70 29.17
C ARG A 3 25.69 -45.89 28.59
N LEU A 4 26.20 -44.88 27.88
CA LEU A 4 27.58 -44.41 27.94
C LEU A 4 28.74 -45.36 27.51
N GLN A 5 29.35 -45.03 26.37
CA GLN A 5 30.73 -44.50 26.24
C GLN A 5 31.39 -44.93 24.93
N HIS A 6 31.03 -44.30 23.81
CA HIS A 6 31.88 -44.07 22.64
C HIS A 6 31.32 -42.87 21.85
N VAL A 7 31.71 -41.65 22.24
CA VAL A 7 31.65 -40.47 21.35
C VAL A 7 32.94 -39.71 21.57
N LEU A 8 33.92 -40.03 20.74
CA LEU A 8 35.17 -39.29 20.59
C LEU A 8 35.38 -39.16 19.08
N ILE A 9 34.55 -38.32 18.48
CA ILE A 9 34.67 -37.61 17.19
C ILE A 9 33.41 -36.71 17.14
N LEU A 10 33.61 -35.41 16.90
CA LEU A 10 32.67 -34.27 17.00
C LEU A 10 32.51 -33.61 18.37
N SER A 11 33.58 -32.92 18.79
CA SER A 11 33.54 -31.78 19.71
C SER A 11 34.59 -30.73 19.30
N MET A 12 34.61 -30.41 18.00
CA MET A 12 35.14 -29.17 17.44
C MET A 12 34.03 -28.52 16.64
N LEU A 13 33.09 -27.89 17.34
CA LEU A 13 32.25 -26.77 16.89
C LEU A 13 31.36 -26.37 18.09
N ILE A 14 31.34 -25.06 18.36
CA ILE A 14 30.51 -24.32 19.34
C ILE A 14 31.08 -24.22 20.77
N LEU A 15 32.00 -23.25 20.90
CA LEU A 15 32.12 -22.14 21.89
C LEU A 15 31.97 -22.38 23.41
N PRO A 16 32.77 -21.62 24.19
CA PRO A 16 32.16 -20.50 24.90
C PRO A 16 32.84 -19.17 24.56
N MET A 17 32.06 -18.31 23.88
CA MET A 17 32.13 -16.87 24.06
C MET A 17 31.62 -16.64 25.49
N PHE A 18 32.45 -16.02 26.33
CA PHE A 18 32.10 -14.91 27.20
C PHE A 18 33.22 -14.74 28.24
N ILE A 19 33.47 -13.46 28.55
CA ILE A 19 34.37 -12.90 29.56
C ILE A 19 35.76 -12.53 29.02
N LEU A 20 35.86 -11.28 28.55
CA LEU A 20 36.76 -10.27 29.15
C LEU A 20 36.29 -8.87 28.72
N ALA A 21 35.99 -8.04 29.71
CA ALA A 21 35.54 -6.66 29.57
C ALA A 21 36.66 -5.72 29.09
N PRO A 22 36.36 -4.62 28.36
CA PRO A 22 37.32 -3.57 28.10
C PRO A 22 37.28 -2.49 29.20
N THR A 23 38.43 -2.24 29.85
CA THR A 23 38.63 -1.08 30.71
C THR A 23 38.96 0.16 29.88
N MET A 24 38.02 1.12 29.91
CA MET A 24 38.19 2.58 29.90
C MET A 24 39.57 3.15 29.55
N VAL A 25 39.66 3.87 28.43
CA VAL A 25 40.37 5.16 28.37
C VAL A 25 39.46 6.16 27.65
N THR A 26 39.12 7.24 28.35
CA THR A 26 38.39 8.40 27.87
C THR A 26 39.30 9.38 27.14
N GLY A 27 38.80 10.06 26.10
CA GLY A 27 39.46 11.26 25.58
C GLY A 27 39.23 11.68 24.11
N VAL A 28 37.97 11.89 23.70
CA VAL A 28 37.46 13.13 23.06
C VAL A 28 38.14 13.70 21.77
N ASN A 29 37.28 13.79 20.74
CA ASN A 29 37.18 14.77 19.63
C ASN A 29 37.76 14.48 18.22
N GLN A 30 36.86 14.71 17.25
CA GLN A 30 37.00 14.82 15.77
C GLN A 30 37.10 13.49 15.01
N ALA A 31 36.28 13.17 14.00
CA ALA A 31 35.39 14.00 13.18
C ALA A 31 34.09 13.24 12.84
N LYS A 32 32.95 13.92 13.00
CA LYS A 32 31.75 13.67 12.17
C LYS A 32 32.18 13.94 10.72
N THR A 33 32.37 12.92 9.91
CA THR A 33 32.60 13.08 8.48
C THR A 33 31.25 13.18 7.77
N ASN A 34 30.89 14.42 7.45
CA ASN A 34 30.07 14.88 6.32
C ASN A 34 29.06 13.87 5.74
N LEU A 35 27.89 13.79 6.38
CA LEU A 35 26.65 13.55 5.64
C LEU A 35 26.41 14.80 4.78
N VAL A 36 26.85 14.78 3.52
CA VAL A 36 26.46 15.80 2.55
C VAL A 36 25.05 15.46 2.11
N GLN A 37 24.05 16.21 2.59
CA GLN A 37 22.76 16.28 1.91
C GLN A 37 23.01 16.90 0.53
N ILE A 38 22.79 16.13 -0.53
CA ILE A 38 22.80 16.63 -1.91
C ILE A 38 21.36 17.02 -2.27
N ASN A 39 21.16 18.26 -2.70
CA ASN A 39 19.89 18.88 -3.07
C ASN A 39 19.30 18.38 -4.41
N ASP A 40 19.46 17.10 -4.73
CA ASP A 40 18.79 16.46 -5.88
C ASP A 40 17.66 15.60 -5.32
N PHE A 41 16.66 16.25 -4.72
CA PHE A 41 15.40 15.59 -4.35
C PHE A 41 14.64 15.27 -5.64
N ILE A 42 14.18 14.03 -5.78
CA ILE A 42 13.09 13.72 -6.68
C ILE A 42 11.86 13.64 -5.78
N PRO A 43 11.01 14.68 -5.72
CA PRO A 43 9.80 14.63 -4.91
C PRO A 43 8.95 13.45 -5.37
N ALA A 44 8.54 12.60 -4.45
CA ALA A 44 7.63 11.50 -4.72
C ALA A 44 6.24 11.96 -4.27
N GLN A 45 5.42 12.50 -5.17
CA GLN A 45 4.16 13.13 -4.77
C GLN A 45 3.23 12.18 -3.96
N PHE A 46 3.37 10.86 -4.13
CA PHE A 46 3.02 9.79 -3.18
C PHE A 46 4.03 8.64 -3.35
N ALA A 47 4.08 7.66 -2.44
CA ALA A 47 4.97 6.50 -2.58
C ALA A 47 4.80 5.89 -3.99
N GLN A 48 5.87 5.94 -4.81
CA GLN A 48 5.69 5.68 -6.24
C GLN A 48 5.53 4.17 -6.51
N GLU A 49 4.29 3.74 -6.68
CA GLU A 49 3.93 2.40 -7.11
C GLU A 49 3.94 2.27 -8.64
N THR A 50 4.23 1.08 -9.15
CA THR A 50 4.03 0.78 -10.57
C THR A 50 2.57 0.39 -10.78
N LEU A 51 1.73 1.35 -11.16
CA LEU A 51 0.29 1.12 -11.37
C LEU A 51 0.04 0.13 -12.53
N ARG A 52 -0.90 -0.78 -12.30
CA ARG A 52 -1.25 -1.90 -13.17
C ARG A 52 -2.48 -1.54 -13.98
N VAL A 53 -2.33 -1.45 -15.29
CA VAL A 53 -3.35 -0.90 -16.18
C VAL A 53 -3.77 -1.95 -17.20
N ALA A 54 -5.06 -2.26 -17.26
CA ALA A 54 -5.64 -3.08 -18.30
C ALA A 54 -6.23 -2.19 -19.41
N VAL A 55 -5.93 -2.51 -20.67
CA VAL A 55 -6.51 -1.83 -21.83
C VAL A 55 -7.39 -2.82 -22.58
N TYR A 56 -8.65 -2.45 -22.81
CA TYR A 56 -9.55 -3.24 -23.65
C TYR A 56 -9.05 -3.24 -25.10
N THR A 57 -8.92 -4.43 -25.69
CA THR A 57 -8.39 -4.63 -27.04
C THR A 57 -9.37 -5.44 -27.88
N GLU A 58 -10.23 -4.71 -28.60
CA GLU A 58 -11.24 -5.32 -29.46
C GLU A 58 -11.02 -4.92 -30.93
N PRO A 59 -10.49 -5.80 -31.79
CA PRO A 59 -10.29 -5.45 -33.20
C PRO A 59 -11.61 -5.25 -33.97
N ASN A 60 -12.72 -5.83 -33.51
CA ASN A 60 -14.02 -5.69 -34.15
C ASN A 60 -14.70 -4.37 -33.77
N THR A 61 -14.75 -3.43 -34.71
CA THR A 61 -15.39 -2.11 -34.53
C THR A 61 -16.90 -2.12 -34.79
N SER A 62 -17.53 -3.30 -34.94
CA SER A 62 -18.98 -3.38 -35.00
C SER A 62 -19.60 -2.99 -33.66
N LEU A 63 -20.69 -2.23 -33.75
CA LEU A 63 -21.53 -1.88 -32.62
C LEU A 63 -22.07 -3.15 -31.91
N PRO A 64 -22.05 -3.20 -30.57
CA PRO A 64 -22.80 -4.21 -29.82
C PRO A 64 -24.32 -3.96 -29.94
N ALA A 65 -25.13 -4.97 -29.62
CA ALA A 65 -26.58 -4.89 -29.83
C ALA A 65 -27.27 -3.83 -28.96
N TYR A 66 -26.67 -3.49 -27.82
CA TYR A 66 -27.16 -2.42 -26.93
C TYR A 66 -26.84 -0.99 -27.42
N ALA A 67 -26.07 -0.84 -28.50
CA ALA A 67 -25.63 0.47 -28.97
C ALA A 67 -26.17 0.76 -30.39
N GLU A 68 -27.01 1.79 -30.50
CA GLU A 68 -27.66 2.20 -31.76
C GLU A 68 -26.83 3.18 -32.62
N GLY A 69 -25.62 3.58 -32.17
CA GLY A 69 -24.72 4.52 -32.87
C GLY A 69 -23.59 5.12 -32.01
N GLY A 70 -22.61 5.74 -32.66
CA GLY A 70 -21.39 6.29 -32.06
C GLY A 70 -20.17 6.12 -33.00
N THR A 71 -19.01 6.66 -32.62
CA THR A 71 -17.76 6.51 -33.38
C THR A 71 -16.81 5.63 -32.58
N TYR A 72 -16.35 4.52 -33.16
CA TYR A 72 -15.51 3.54 -32.47
C TYR A 72 -14.26 3.28 -33.28
N THR A 73 -13.17 3.02 -32.58
CA THR A 73 -11.88 2.78 -33.22
C THR A 73 -11.28 1.45 -32.78
N SER A 74 -10.14 1.12 -33.35
CA SER A 74 -9.28 0.01 -32.92
C SER A 74 -7.86 0.51 -32.61
N TYR A 75 -7.73 1.77 -32.18
CA TYR A 75 -6.44 2.42 -31.90
C TYR A 75 -5.88 2.14 -30.50
N TYR A 76 -6.34 1.08 -29.82
CA TYR A 76 -5.86 0.67 -28.49
C TYR A 76 -4.33 0.49 -28.42
N ALA A 77 -3.67 0.15 -29.53
CA ALA A 77 -2.22 0.02 -29.59
C ALA A 77 -1.47 1.33 -29.29
N ASN A 78 -2.05 2.48 -29.67
CA ASN A 78 -1.47 3.79 -29.36
C ASN A 78 -1.58 4.11 -27.87
N VAL A 79 -2.70 3.71 -27.25
CA VAL A 79 -2.91 3.85 -25.80
C VAL A 79 -1.89 3.02 -25.04
N ILE A 80 -1.71 1.75 -25.42
CA ILE A 80 -0.71 0.86 -24.82
C ILE A 80 0.70 1.46 -24.94
N ALA A 81 1.08 1.94 -26.13
CA ALA A 81 2.39 2.53 -26.37
C ALA A 81 2.63 3.79 -25.53
N LEU A 82 1.62 4.66 -25.40
CA LEU A 82 1.67 5.84 -24.54
C LEU A 82 1.93 5.44 -23.08
N LEU A 83 1.13 4.53 -22.55
CA LEU A 83 1.18 4.15 -21.14
C LEU A 83 2.48 3.42 -20.77
N GLN A 84 2.96 2.54 -21.66
CA GLN A 84 4.27 1.89 -21.48
C GLN A 84 5.41 2.92 -21.49
N SER A 85 5.33 3.95 -22.35
CA SER A 85 6.33 5.02 -22.38
C SER A 85 6.33 5.88 -21.11
N GLN A 86 5.22 5.89 -20.37
CA GLN A 86 5.06 6.59 -19.09
C GLN A 86 5.40 5.70 -17.88
N GLY A 87 5.77 4.44 -18.10
CA GLY A 87 6.26 3.53 -17.05
C GLY A 87 5.18 2.69 -16.36
N PHE A 88 3.94 2.69 -16.85
CA PHE A 88 2.86 1.86 -16.29
C PHE A 88 3.03 0.37 -16.65
N ALA A 89 2.54 -0.52 -15.80
CA ALA A 89 2.46 -1.94 -16.08
C ALA A 89 1.20 -2.25 -16.89
N VAL A 90 1.32 -2.24 -18.22
CA VAL A 90 0.18 -2.33 -19.14
C VAL A 90 -0.09 -3.76 -19.60
N THR A 91 -1.35 -4.21 -19.47
CA THR A 91 -1.85 -5.49 -20.00
C THR A 91 -2.96 -5.25 -21.00
N ALA A 92 -2.87 -5.89 -22.18
CA ALA A 92 -3.97 -5.91 -23.15
C ALA A 92 -4.94 -7.03 -22.80
N LEU A 93 -6.24 -6.72 -22.70
CA LEU A 93 -7.29 -7.71 -22.48
C LEU A 93 -8.23 -7.77 -23.69
N SER A 94 -8.41 -8.96 -24.24
CA SER A 94 -9.43 -9.22 -25.25
C SER A 94 -10.80 -9.52 -24.62
N THR A 95 -11.85 -9.56 -25.44
CA THR A 95 -13.18 -10.04 -25.02
C THR A 95 -13.10 -11.44 -24.40
N GLN A 96 -12.26 -12.33 -24.93
CA GLN A 96 -12.09 -13.67 -24.36
C GLN A 96 -11.38 -13.64 -23.01
N ASP A 97 -10.38 -12.78 -22.83
CA ASP A 97 -9.69 -12.65 -21.54
C ASP A 97 -10.65 -12.19 -20.43
N ILE A 98 -11.59 -11.30 -20.77
CA ILE A 98 -12.61 -10.83 -19.84
C ILE A 98 -13.64 -11.94 -19.55
N LEU A 99 -14.08 -12.70 -20.57
CA LEU A 99 -14.91 -13.90 -20.38
C LEU A 99 -14.23 -14.97 -19.52
N ASP A 100 -12.90 -15.05 -19.57
CA ASP A 100 -12.08 -15.93 -18.73
C ASP A 100 -11.85 -15.33 -17.32
N HIS A 101 -12.60 -14.30 -16.94
CA HIS A 101 -12.57 -13.62 -15.63
C HIS A 101 -11.21 -13.04 -15.23
N LYS A 102 -10.38 -12.63 -16.20
CA LYS A 102 -9.05 -12.05 -15.90
C LYS A 102 -9.11 -10.60 -15.43
N LEU A 103 -10.21 -9.88 -15.67
CA LEU A 103 -10.36 -8.47 -15.28
C LEU A 103 -10.87 -8.40 -13.83
N MET A 104 -9.97 -8.11 -12.89
CA MET A 104 -10.23 -8.04 -11.45
C MET A 104 -9.51 -6.83 -10.84
N ALA A 105 -10.10 -6.18 -9.84
CA ALA A 105 -9.50 -5.03 -9.15
C ALA A 105 -8.20 -5.42 -8.41
N ALA A 106 -8.13 -6.67 -7.92
CA ALA A 106 -6.91 -7.21 -7.33
C ALA A 106 -5.76 -7.39 -8.34
N HIS A 107 -6.04 -7.41 -9.65
CA HIS A 107 -5.02 -7.52 -10.71
C HIS A 107 -4.69 -6.20 -11.39
N TYR A 108 -5.65 -5.29 -11.51
CA TYR A 108 -5.52 -4.02 -12.21
C TYR A 108 -6.11 -2.89 -11.39
N ASP A 109 -5.39 -1.77 -11.34
CA ASP A 109 -5.83 -0.56 -10.65
C ASP A 109 -6.75 0.26 -11.56
N VAL A 110 -6.50 0.23 -12.88
CA VAL A 110 -7.29 0.95 -13.89
C VAL A 110 -7.61 0.08 -15.10
N PHE A 111 -8.87 0.12 -15.55
CA PHE A 111 -9.31 -0.44 -16.82
C PHE A 111 -9.66 0.67 -17.82
N ILE A 112 -9.11 0.57 -19.03
CA ILE A 112 -9.23 1.61 -20.05
C ILE A 112 -10.12 1.14 -21.20
N LEU A 113 -11.09 1.99 -21.54
CA LEU A 113 -11.94 1.87 -22.72
C LEU A 113 -11.46 2.88 -23.79
N PRO A 114 -10.64 2.47 -24.78
CA PRO A 114 -9.96 3.37 -25.72
C PRO A 114 -10.87 3.74 -26.90
N ASN A 115 -12.01 4.39 -26.62
CA ASN A 115 -13.09 4.66 -27.57
C ASN A 115 -13.63 3.38 -28.23
N GLN A 116 -13.83 2.37 -27.39
CA GLN A 116 -14.38 1.06 -27.73
C GLN A 116 -15.47 0.71 -26.73
N LEU A 117 -16.55 0.11 -27.22
CA LEU A 117 -17.61 -0.42 -26.36
C LEU A 117 -17.35 -1.91 -26.06
N PRO A 118 -17.50 -2.35 -24.81
CA PRO A 118 -17.54 -3.76 -24.47
C PRO A 118 -18.52 -4.54 -25.35
N LYS A 119 -18.22 -5.80 -25.66
CA LYS A 119 -19.19 -6.67 -26.35
C LYS A 119 -20.33 -7.08 -25.43
N ASP A 120 -21.49 -7.41 -26.01
CA ASP A 120 -22.71 -7.78 -25.29
C ASP A 120 -22.46 -8.86 -24.22
N GLU A 121 -21.58 -9.82 -24.51
CA GLU A 121 -21.22 -10.93 -23.62
C GLU A 121 -20.36 -10.55 -22.40
N ILE A 122 -19.74 -9.36 -22.37
CA ILE A 122 -18.82 -8.94 -21.29
C ILE A 122 -19.28 -7.70 -20.52
N ILE A 123 -20.44 -7.12 -20.86
CA ILE A 123 -20.91 -5.87 -20.25
C ILE A 123 -21.03 -5.96 -18.72
N TYR A 124 -21.44 -7.11 -18.19
CA TYR A 124 -21.56 -7.33 -16.74
C TYR A 124 -20.21 -7.63 -16.08
N LEU A 125 -19.26 -8.23 -16.79
CA LEU A 125 -17.93 -8.52 -16.26
C LEU A 125 -17.09 -7.23 -16.14
N VAL A 126 -17.27 -6.28 -17.05
CA VAL A 126 -16.69 -4.94 -16.90
C VAL A 126 -17.39 -4.15 -15.77
N LYS A 127 -18.71 -4.30 -15.60
CA LYS A 127 -19.44 -3.71 -14.46
C LYS A 127 -19.01 -4.34 -13.13
N ASP A 128 -18.71 -5.64 -13.09
CA ASP A 128 -18.18 -6.33 -11.91
C ASP A 128 -16.84 -5.75 -11.47
N TYR A 129 -15.91 -5.52 -12.39
CA TYR A 129 -14.64 -4.86 -12.10
C TYR A 129 -14.83 -3.47 -11.48
N TRP A 130 -15.76 -2.68 -12.03
CA TRP A 130 -16.07 -1.36 -11.48
C TRP A 130 -16.73 -1.46 -10.11
N LEU A 131 -17.75 -2.32 -9.95
CA LEU A 131 -18.41 -2.56 -8.67
C LEU A 131 -17.47 -3.15 -7.61
N ALA A 132 -16.37 -3.79 -8.01
CA ALA A 132 -15.29 -4.23 -7.13
C ALA A 132 -14.41 -3.08 -6.61
N GLY A 133 -14.64 -1.83 -7.04
CA GLY A 133 -13.83 -0.66 -6.69
C GLY A 133 -12.75 -0.31 -7.73
N GLY A 134 -12.68 -1.03 -8.86
CA GLY A 134 -11.70 -0.77 -9.91
C GLY A 134 -11.97 0.54 -10.68
N GLY A 135 -10.94 1.35 -10.92
CA GLY A 135 -11.06 2.61 -11.64
C GLY A 135 -11.21 2.44 -13.15
N ILE A 136 -12.02 3.29 -13.79
CA ILE A 136 -12.20 3.28 -15.26
C ILE A 136 -11.78 4.60 -15.90
N LEU A 137 -10.91 4.50 -16.91
CA LEU A 137 -10.64 5.59 -17.83
C LEU A 137 -11.35 5.32 -19.16
N SER A 138 -12.22 6.24 -19.56
CA SER A 138 -12.98 6.14 -20.80
C SER A 138 -12.61 7.26 -21.77
N PHE A 139 -12.55 6.91 -23.05
CA PHE A 139 -12.30 7.85 -24.14
C PHE A 139 -13.53 8.01 -25.02
N ASP A 140 -13.87 9.25 -25.34
CA ASP A 140 -14.82 9.62 -26.38
C ASP A 140 -16.16 8.87 -26.26
N GLY A 141 -16.56 8.05 -27.24
CA GLY A 141 -17.86 7.37 -27.23
C GLY A 141 -18.03 6.28 -26.17
N SER A 142 -16.96 5.88 -25.47
CA SER A 142 -17.02 4.85 -24.43
C SER A 142 -17.87 5.25 -23.22
N ILE A 143 -18.07 6.54 -22.95
CA ILE A 143 -19.00 7.00 -21.89
C ILE A 143 -20.43 6.48 -22.10
N GLY A 144 -20.83 6.20 -23.34
CA GLY A 144 -22.14 5.63 -23.65
C GLY A 144 -22.39 4.29 -22.94
N TYR A 145 -21.36 3.44 -22.80
CA TYR A 145 -21.46 2.18 -22.05
C TYR A 145 -21.60 2.44 -20.54
N LEU A 146 -20.87 3.39 -19.99
CA LEU A 146 -20.90 3.74 -18.57
C LEU A 146 -22.27 4.29 -18.15
N LEU A 147 -22.90 5.07 -19.03
CA LEU A 147 -24.28 5.51 -18.88
C LEU A 147 -25.23 4.31 -18.98
N TYR A 148 -25.19 3.56 -20.10
CA TYR A 148 -26.04 2.39 -20.36
C TYR A 148 -26.08 1.38 -19.19
N MET A 149 -24.94 1.12 -18.54
CA MET A 149 -24.83 0.19 -17.42
C MET A 149 -25.15 0.82 -16.05
N GLY A 150 -25.55 2.09 -15.99
CA GLY A 150 -25.84 2.80 -14.74
C GLY A 150 -24.62 2.98 -13.84
N MET A 151 -23.43 3.10 -14.42
CA MET A 151 -22.17 3.28 -13.71
C MET A 151 -21.93 4.75 -13.34
N ILE A 152 -22.40 5.66 -14.21
CA ILE A 152 -22.43 7.09 -13.87
C ILE A 152 -23.52 7.38 -12.83
N HIS A 153 -24.74 6.87 -13.06
CA HIS A 153 -25.82 6.95 -12.08
C HIS A 153 -26.84 5.82 -12.34
N PRO A 154 -27.39 5.14 -11.30
CA PRO A 154 -28.30 4.00 -11.50
C PRO A 154 -29.57 4.33 -12.27
N SER A 155 -30.11 5.55 -12.16
CA SER A 155 -31.30 5.98 -12.94
C SER A 155 -31.04 6.04 -14.44
N LEU A 156 -29.77 5.97 -14.85
CA LEU A 156 -29.34 5.95 -16.23
C LEU A 156 -29.09 4.53 -16.75
N GLU A 157 -29.44 3.47 -16.02
CA GLU A 157 -29.32 2.11 -16.55
C GLU A 157 -30.42 1.80 -17.58
N GLY A 158 -30.07 1.14 -18.70
CA GLY A 158 -31.04 0.65 -19.69
C GLY A 158 -30.91 1.24 -21.09
N ASP A 159 -32.01 1.37 -21.83
CA ASP A 159 -32.00 1.73 -23.26
C ASP A 159 -31.72 3.22 -23.48
N PHE A 160 -30.44 3.56 -23.60
CA PHE A 160 -29.97 4.85 -24.07
C PHE A 160 -29.79 4.72 -25.58
N GLY A 161 -30.87 4.96 -26.34
CA GLY A 161 -30.84 4.95 -27.80
C GLY A 161 -29.74 5.86 -28.34
N LEU A 162 -28.67 5.25 -28.87
CA LEU A 162 -27.49 5.97 -29.33
C LEU A 162 -27.64 6.45 -30.78
N VAL A 163 -28.68 7.20 -31.11
CA VAL A 163 -28.75 7.90 -32.42
C VAL A 163 -28.62 9.40 -32.21
N GLY A 164 -27.38 9.87 -32.05
CA GLY A 164 -27.00 11.29 -32.11
C GLY A 164 -27.48 12.19 -30.96
N PHE A 165 -28.23 11.62 -30.03
CA PHE A 165 -28.91 12.29 -28.93
C PHE A 165 -29.28 11.22 -27.89
N GLY A 166 -28.84 11.34 -26.62
CA GLY A 166 -29.29 10.43 -25.54
C GLY A 166 -30.82 10.49 -25.30
N PRO A 167 -31.39 9.87 -24.26
CA PRO A 167 -32.74 10.20 -23.82
C PRO A 167 -32.78 11.67 -23.37
N LEU A 168 -33.94 12.31 -23.38
CA LEU A 168 -34.07 13.68 -22.86
C LEU A 168 -34.05 13.66 -21.31
N PRO A 169 -33.22 14.49 -20.65
CA PRO A 169 -32.28 15.45 -21.25
C PRO A 169 -31.03 14.77 -21.82
N TYR A 170 -30.53 15.28 -22.95
CA TYR A 170 -29.37 14.73 -23.65
C TYR A 170 -28.09 14.84 -22.81
N TYR A 171 -27.81 13.82 -22.00
CA TYR A 171 -26.63 13.79 -21.13
C TYR A 171 -25.31 13.74 -21.91
N TRP A 172 -25.31 13.24 -23.14
CA TRP A 172 -24.14 13.26 -24.02
C TRP A 172 -24.50 13.28 -25.50
N TYR A 173 -23.55 13.73 -26.32
CA TYR A 173 -23.64 13.71 -27.78
C TYR A 173 -22.29 13.92 -28.46
N ASN A 174 -22.20 13.53 -29.73
CA ASN A 174 -21.02 13.75 -30.56
C ASN A 174 -21.06 15.14 -31.20
N ILE A 175 -19.95 15.87 -31.15
CA ILE A 175 -19.75 17.10 -31.90
C ILE A 175 -18.76 16.90 -33.05
N PRO A 176 -19.03 17.48 -34.23
CA PRO A 176 -18.20 17.27 -35.42
C PRO A 176 -16.87 18.00 -35.35
N TYR A 177 -16.68 18.93 -34.42
CA TYR A 177 -15.43 19.67 -34.29
C TYR A 177 -15.36 20.37 -32.93
N LEU A 178 -14.56 19.84 -32.01
CA LEU A 178 -14.08 20.54 -30.82
C LEU A 178 -12.76 21.23 -31.20
N ASN A 179 -12.53 22.46 -30.75
CA ASN A 179 -11.36 23.29 -31.12
C ASN A 179 -10.44 23.61 -29.95
N ASN A 180 -11.05 24.07 -28.87
CA ASN A 180 -10.40 24.51 -27.66
C ASN A 180 -11.21 23.99 -26.49
N ILE A 181 -10.51 23.47 -25.50
CA ILE A 181 -11.06 23.00 -24.24
C ILE A 181 -10.54 23.95 -23.16
N ASN A 182 -11.42 24.53 -22.36
CA ASN A 182 -11.06 25.42 -21.27
C ASN A 182 -11.06 24.64 -19.96
N VAL A 183 -9.92 24.62 -19.27
CA VAL A 183 -9.82 24.04 -17.92
C VAL A 183 -10.64 24.88 -16.95
N THR A 184 -11.56 24.23 -16.25
CA THR A 184 -12.51 24.87 -15.33
C THR A 184 -12.19 24.58 -13.88
N GLU A 185 -11.48 23.49 -13.61
CA GLU A 185 -11.13 23.05 -12.27
C GLU A 185 -9.68 22.56 -12.25
N ARG A 186 -8.96 22.95 -11.19
CA ARG A 186 -7.65 22.40 -10.90
C ARG A 186 -7.83 21.26 -9.91
N TYR A 187 -7.48 20.06 -10.33
CA TYR A 187 -7.82 18.80 -9.68
C TYR A 187 -6.67 17.81 -9.92
N PRO A 188 -6.51 16.70 -9.16
CA PRO A 188 -5.44 15.74 -9.39
C PRO A 188 -5.26 15.31 -10.86
N VAL A 189 -6.37 15.15 -11.59
CA VAL A 189 -6.40 14.78 -13.03
C VAL A 189 -5.92 15.92 -13.96
N THR A 190 -6.05 17.18 -13.55
CA THR A 190 -5.64 18.38 -14.30
C THR A 190 -4.48 19.12 -13.63
N LYS A 191 -3.72 18.49 -12.73
CA LYS A 191 -2.77 19.16 -11.83
C LYS A 191 -1.66 19.98 -12.51
N GLU A 192 -1.26 19.61 -13.73
CA GLU A 192 -0.31 20.37 -14.54
C GLU A 192 -0.88 21.68 -15.13
N TYR A 193 -2.21 21.85 -15.10
CA TYR A 193 -2.93 22.97 -15.72
C TYR A 193 -3.58 23.87 -14.68
N GLN A 194 -3.72 25.14 -15.07
CA GLN A 194 -4.40 26.14 -14.25
C GLN A 194 -5.80 26.42 -14.81
N VAL A 195 -6.72 26.84 -13.95
CA VAL A 195 -8.05 27.29 -14.38
C VAL A 195 -7.91 28.39 -15.45
N ASN A 196 -8.75 28.32 -16.47
CA ASN A 196 -8.72 29.14 -17.70
C ASN A 196 -7.58 28.83 -18.69
N ASN A 197 -6.75 27.82 -18.45
CA ASN A 197 -5.87 27.30 -19.50
C ASN A 197 -6.71 26.81 -20.68
N VAL A 198 -6.26 27.12 -21.89
CA VAL A 198 -6.92 26.73 -23.14
C VAL A 198 -6.09 25.61 -23.79
N LEU A 199 -6.67 24.42 -23.85
CA LEU A 199 -6.08 23.24 -24.45
C LEU A 199 -6.56 23.13 -25.89
N SER A 200 -5.67 23.28 -26.86
CA SER A 200 -6.03 23.09 -28.27
C SER A 200 -6.31 21.62 -28.56
N TYR A 201 -7.44 21.35 -29.19
CA TYR A 201 -7.92 20.03 -29.54
C TYR A 201 -8.74 20.19 -30.82
N ASN A 202 -8.30 19.67 -31.96
CA ASN A 202 -8.89 19.95 -33.29
C ASN A 202 -9.47 18.68 -33.92
N GLU A 203 -10.37 18.00 -33.21
CA GLU A 203 -10.92 16.72 -33.61
C GLU A 203 -12.41 16.61 -33.26
N ASN A 204 -13.07 15.59 -33.82
CA ASN A 204 -14.39 15.19 -33.36
C ASN A 204 -14.27 14.71 -31.91
N ALA A 205 -15.31 14.93 -31.12
CA ALA A 205 -15.35 14.44 -29.74
C ALA A 205 -16.79 14.21 -29.29
N THR A 206 -16.91 13.29 -28.35
CA THR A 206 -18.05 13.15 -27.47
C THR A 206 -17.93 14.18 -26.34
N VAL A 207 -18.99 14.98 -26.18
CA VAL A 207 -19.17 15.91 -25.08
C VAL A 207 -20.44 15.54 -24.31
N TRP A 208 -20.56 16.05 -23.09
CA TRP A 208 -21.68 15.77 -22.21
C TRP A 208 -22.30 17.05 -21.67
N ASN A 209 -23.60 17.03 -21.42
CA ASN A 209 -24.31 18.17 -20.83
C ASN A 209 -24.00 18.18 -19.34
N HIS A 210 -23.01 18.99 -18.96
CA HIS A 210 -22.51 18.96 -17.59
C HIS A 210 -23.49 19.57 -16.58
N VAL A 211 -24.38 20.45 -17.03
CA VAL A 211 -25.38 21.09 -16.16
C VAL A 211 -26.45 20.09 -15.73
N ASP A 212 -27.01 19.34 -16.69
CA ASP A 212 -28.02 18.33 -16.39
C ASP A 212 -27.41 17.15 -15.61
N LEU A 213 -26.16 16.80 -15.89
CA LEU A 213 -25.47 15.73 -15.19
C LEU A 213 -25.06 16.13 -13.76
N ALA A 214 -24.56 17.35 -13.55
CA ALA A 214 -24.28 17.88 -12.21
C ALA A 214 -25.55 18.00 -11.35
N SER A 215 -26.69 18.32 -11.97
CA SER A 215 -27.98 18.32 -11.26
C SER A 215 -28.40 16.93 -10.76
N LEU A 216 -27.87 15.86 -11.37
CA LEU A 216 -28.11 14.47 -10.98
C LEU A 216 -27.07 13.95 -9.98
N LEU A 217 -25.80 14.33 -10.18
CA LEU A 217 -24.66 13.76 -9.46
C LEU A 217 -24.20 14.59 -8.25
N GLY A 218 -24.52 15.88 -8.19
CA GLY A 218 -24.00 16.75 -7.14
C GLY A 218 -22.47 16.76 -7.09
N ASP A 219 -21.92 16.56 -5.90
CA ASP A 219 -20.47 16.61 -5.63
C ASP A 219 -19.72 15.38 -6.17
N SER A 220 -20.42 14.33 -6.62
CA SER A 220 -19.80 13.17 -7.28
C SER A 220 -19.25 13.46 -8.68
N LEU A 221 -19.37 14.69 -9.18
CA LEU A 221 -18.91 15.10 -10.51
C LEU A 221 -18.02 16.34 -10.44
N HIS A 222 -16.76 16.16 -10.83
CA HIS A 222 -15.80 17.24 -11.07
C HIS A 222 -15.76 17.61 -12.56
N ILE A 223 -16.06 18.87 -12.86
CA ILE A 223 -16.11 19.39 -14.23
C ILE A 223 -14.74 19.97 -14.55
N LEU A 224 -13.83 19.10 -14.98
CA LEU A 224 -12.42 19.43 -15.14
C LEU A 224 -12.16 20.40 -16.31
N ALA A 225 -12.85 20.18 -17.43
CA ALA A 225 -12.74 21.07 -18.57
C ALA A 225 -13.98 21.05 -19.48
N ILE A 226 -14.28 22.19 -20.10
CA ILE A 226 -15.45 22.40 -20.97
C ILE A 226 -15.06 22.84 -22.38
N ASP A 227 -15.98 22.70 -23.33
CA ASP A 227 -15.85 23.29 -24.67
C ASP A 227 -15.70 24.82 -24.58
N GLY A 228 -14.66 25.35 -25.22
CA GLY A 228 -14.36 26.78 -25.25
C GLY A 228 -15.37 27.63 -26.04
N HIS A 229 -16.27 27.02 -26.80
CA HIS A 229 -17.33 27.72 -27.55
C HIS A 229 -18.72 27.54 -26.95
N VAL A 230 -19.01 26.38 -26.37
CA VAL A 230 -20.34 26.04 -25.85
C VAL A 230 -20.19 25.59 -24.39
N SER A 231 -20.37 26.51 -23.46
CA SER A 231 -20.01 26.29 -22.06
C SER A 231 -20.82 25.21 -21.32
N VAL A 232 -21.94 24.73 -21.88
CA VAL A 232 -22.73 23.62 -21.31
C VAL A 232 -22.10 22.24 -21.60
N ASN A 233 -21.13 22.20 -22.52
CA ASN A 233 -20.50 20.96 -22.97
C ASN A 233 -19.28 20.67 -22.11
N GLY A 234 -19.38 19.67 -21.24
CA GLY A 234 -18.23 19.06 -20.59
C GLY A 234 -17.40 18.28 -21.61
N ALA A 235 -16.09 18.48 -21.56
CA ALA A 235 -15.12 17.77 -22.39
C ALA A 235 -14.35 16.74 -21.56
N ILE A 236 -13.91 17.11 -20.35
CA ILE A 236 -13.20 16.24 -19.42
C ILE A 236 -13.96 16.26 -18.09
N GLY A 237 -14.26 15.08 -17.55
CA GLY A 237 -14.98 14.93 -16.29
C GLY A 237 -14.39 13.79 -15.45
N ALA A 238 -14.36 13.99 -14.14
CA ALA A 238 -14.04 12.96 -13.16
C ALA A 238 -15.28 12.69 -12.29
N PHE A 239 -15.56 11.42 -12.05
CA PHE A 239 -16.73 10.95 -11.33
C PHE A 239 -16.26 10.12 -10.13
N ASP A 240 -16.64 10.53 -8.93
CA ASP A 240 -16.36 9.82 -7.69
C ASP A 240 -17.69 9.53 -6.98
N ASN A 241 -18.16 8.29 -7.09
CA ASN A 241 -19.47 7.91 -6.57
C ASN A 241 -19.28 7.32 -5.16
N PRO A 242 -19.76 8.00 -4.09
CA PRO A 242 -19.56 7.54 -2.73
C PRO A 242 -20.40 6.28 -2.41
N ASP A 243 -21.44 5.99 -3.18
CA ASP A 243 -22.37 4.92 -2.83
C ASP A 243 -21.91 3.54 -3.29
N ARG A 244 -21.20 3.45 -4.43
CA ARG A 244 -20.73 2.18 -4.99
C ARG A 244 -19.72 2.34 -6.13
N GLY A 245 -18.90 1.31 -6.28
CA GLY A 245 -17.99 1.14 -7.42
C GLY A 245 -16.77 2.05 -7.38
N GLY A 246 -15.89 1.90 -8.37
CA GLY A 246 -14.68 2.70 -8.49
C GLY A 246 -14.88 4.07 -9.15
N ARG A 247 -13.84 4.89 -9.11
CA ARG A 247 -13.79 6.19 -9.79
C ARG A 247 -13.81 6.05 -11.31
N ILE A 248 -14.29 7.09 -11.99
CA ILE A 248 -14.34 7.14 -13.46
C ILE A 248 -13.76 8.47 -13.96
N VAL A 249 -12.98 8.43 -15.04
CA VAL A 249 -12.59 9.63 -15.80
C VAL A 249 -13.01 9.47 -17.26
N GLN A 250 -13.56 10.54 -17.84
CA GLN A 250 -13.87 10.65 -19.27
C GLN A 250 -12.96 11.71 -19.91
N ILE A 251 -12.27 11.34 -21.00
CA ILE A 251 -11.39 12.22 -21.79
C ILE A 251 -11.85 12.18 -23.27
N PRO A 252 -11.82 13.31 -24.02
CA PRO A 252 -12.14 13.28 -25.44
C PRO A 252 -10.99 12.65 -26.23
N GLY A 253 -11.27 12.07 -27.40
CA GLY A 253 -10.23 11.55 -28.30
C GLY A 253 -10.52 10.14 -28.79
N ASN A 254 -10.35 9.95 -30.09
CA ASN A 254 -10.51 8.64 -30.71
C ASN A 254 -9.28 7.71 -30.54
N CYS A 255 -8.26 8.16 -29.81
CA CYS A 255 -6.98 7.48 -29.54
C CYS A 255 -6.09 7.24 -30.78
N SER A 256 -6.38 7.83 -31.94
CA SER A 256 -5.52 7.71 -33.15
C SER A 256 -4.18 8.45 -33.00
N SER A 257 -4.16 9.50 -32.20
CA SER A 257 -2.95 10.22 -31.77
C SER A 257 -3.24 10.92 -30.43
N PHE A 258 -2.18 11.36 -29.76
CA PHE A 258 -2.30 12.07 -28.49
C PHE A 258 -1.61 13.43 -28.58
N THR A 259 -2.30 14.48 -28.11
CA THR A 259 -1.65 15.76 -27.87
C THR A 259 -0.76 15.67 -26.62
N ALA A 260 0.14 16.64 -26.46
CA ALA A 260 0.97 16.71 -25.25
C ALA A 260 0.11 16.79 -23.99
N TRP A 261 -0.96 17.60 -24.01
CA TRP A 261 -1.81 17.75 -22.85
C TRP A 261 -2.63 16.49 -22.55
N GLN A 262 -3.14 15.82 -23.57
CA GLN A 262 -3.95 14.61 -23.40
C GLN A 262 -3.10 13.48 -22.82
N SER A 263 -1.83 13.41 -23.23
CA SER A 263 -0.86 12.46 -22.67
C SER A 263 -0.65 12.66 -21.16
N ARG A 264 -0.64 13.92 -20.70
CA ARG A 264 -0.45 14.28 -19.29
C ARG A 264 -1.69 14.00 -18.45
N ILE A 265 -2.84 14.51 -18.87
CA ILE A 265 -4.12 14.23 -18.21
C ILE A 265 -4.42 12.73 -18.17
N THR A 266 -4.04 11.96 -19.20
CA THR A 266 -4.19 10.49 -19.18
C THR A 266 -3.36 9.85 -18.06
N ALA A 267 -2.12 10.29 -17.84
CA ALA A 267 -1.27 9.76 -16.78
C ALA A 267 -1.78 10.16 -15.39
N ASP A 268 -2.17 11.43 -15.22
CA ASP A 268 -2.71 11.95 -13.96
C ASP A 268 -4.07 11.30 -13.61
N ALA A 269 -4.91 11.03 -14.61
CA ALA A 269 -6.14 10.28 -14.45
C ALA A 269 -5.90 8.87 -13.90
N ILE A 270 -4.88 8.15 -14.40
CA ILE A 270 -4.58 6.79 -13.95
C ILE A 270 -4.19 6.78 -12.47
N ASP A 271 -3.43 7.77 -12.02
CA ASP A 271 -3.05 7.88 -10.61
C ASP A 271 -4.26 8.17 -9.69
N TRP A 272 -5.13 9.09 -10.08
CA TRP A 272 -6.34 9.41 -9.31
C TRP A 272 -7.37 8.28 -9.29
N LEU A 273 -7.46 7.52 -10.39
CA LEU A 273 -8.35 6.37 -10.54
C LEU A 273 -7.92 5.15 -9.72
N ALA A 274 -6.65 5.06 -9.30
CA ALA A 274 -6.15 3.92 -8.56
C ALA A 274 -6.77 3.89 -7.13
N PRO A 275 -7.48 2.81 -6.75
CA PRO A 275 -8.32 2.80 -5.56
C PRO A 275 -7.54 2.83 -4.23
N ARG A 276 -6.30 2.34 -4.20
CA ARG A 276 -5.45 2.23 -2.99
C ARG A 276 -6.26 1.71 -1.79
N PRO A 277 -6.79 0.48 -1.86
CA PRO A 277 -7.73 0.00 -0.86
C PRO A 277 -7.08 -0.28 0.48
N LYS A 278 -7.85 -0.20 1.57
CA LYS A 278 -7.46 -0.71 2.89
C LYS A 278 -7.13 -2.20 2.83
N ALA A 279 -7.93 -2.96 2.07
CA ALA A 279 -7.70 -4.38 1.85
C ALA A 279 -8.43 -4.88 0.59
N ARG A 280 -7.92 -5.97 0.02
CA ARG A 280 -8.48 -6.67 -1.12
C ARG A 280 -9.24 -7.90 -0.66
N ILE A 281 -10.47 -8.05 -1.11
CA ILE A 281 -11.41 -9.07 -0.65
C ILE A 281 -11.84 -9.91 -1.85
N ALA A 282 -11.93 -11.22 -1.65
CA ALA A 282 -12.47 -12.14 -2.64
C ALA A 282 -13.69 -12.90 -2.09
N PHE A 283 -14.83 -12.83 -2.78
CA PHE A 283 -15.85 -13.86 -2.66
C PHE A 283 -15.45 -15.07 -3.49
N ASP A 284 -15.36 -16.24 -2.85
CA ASP A 284 -14.94 -17.45 -3.54
C ASP A 284 -16.05 -18.03 -4.42
N PHE A 285 -15.87 -17.97 -5.74
CA PHE A 285 -16.74 -18.57 -6.74
C PHE A 285 -16.23 -19.93 -7.24
N SER A 286 -15.03 -20.35 -6.82
CA SER A 286 -14.34 -21.55 -7.33
C SER A 286 -15.12 -22.84 -7.06
N LYS A 287 -15.88 -22.90 -5.97
CA LYS A 287 -16.68 -24.07 -5.54
C LYS A 287 -18.18 -23.89 -5.60
N ILE A 288 -18.68 -23.00 -6.46
CA ILE A 288 -20.13 -22.75 -6.66
C ILE A 288 -20.77 -22.33 -5.33
N PRO A 289 -20.63 -21.05 -4.93
CA PRO A 289 -21.20 -20.59 -3.67
C PRO A 289 -22.73 -20.70 -3.70
N PHE A 290 -23.32 -20.96 -2.54
CA PHE A 290 -24.77 -20.99 -2.40
C PHE A 290 -25.36 -19.62 -2.75
N TYR A 291 -24.74 -18.54 -2.28
CA TYR A 291 -25.15 -17.15 -2.52
C TYR A 291 -24.18 -16.44 -3.46
N GLY A 292 -24.73 -15.91 -4.56
CA GLY A 292 -24.03 -14.97 -5.42
C GLY A 292 -24.14 -13.54 -4.89
N VAL A 293 -23.32 -12.66 -5.46
CA VAL A 293 -23.27 -11.25 -5.05
C VAL A 293 -24.34 -10.47 -5.81
N ASP A 294 -24.30 -10.50 -7.15
CA ASP A 294 -25.15 -9.71 -8.05
C ASP A 294 -26.19 -10.55 -8.79
N THR A 295 -27.19 -9.88 -9.37
CA THR A 295 -28.34 -10.51 -10.04
C THR A 295 -27.97 -11.32 -11.29
N TRP A 296 -26.82 -11.00 -11.91
CA TRP A 296 -26.34 -11.66 -13.13
C TRP A 296 -25.30 -12.76 -12.88
N ASP A 297 -24.96 -13.02 -11.62
CA ASP A 297 -23.97 -14.04 -11.28
C ASP A 297 -24.41 -15.44 -11.76
N GLN A 298 -23.45 -16.16 -12.32
CA GLN A 298 -23.63 -17.52 -12.83
C GLN A 298 -22.92 -18.52 -11.93
N ASN A 299 -23.29 -19.80 -12.01
CA ASN A 299 -22.72 -20.87 -11.19
C ASN A 299 -22.86 -20.63 -9.68
N VAL A 300 -24.04 -20.18 -9.26
CA VAL A 300 -24.44 -19.94 -7.87
C VAL A 300 -25.87 -20.42 -7.66
N THR A 301 -26.27 -20.69 -6.41
CA THR A 301 -27.62 -21.23 -6.14
C THR A 301 -28.69 -20.14 -6.03
N HIS A 302 -28.36 -18.98 -5.43
CA HIS A 302 -29.29 -17.86 -5.25
C HIS A 302 -28.62 -16.50 -5.52
N VAL A 303 -29.32 -15.61 -6.22
CA VAL A 303 -28.87 -14.25 -6.56
C VAL A 303 -30.02 -13.23 -6.56
N PRO A 304 -29.75 -11.95 -6.29
CA PRO A 304 -28.55 -11.41 -5.63
C PRO A 304 -28.64 -11.64 -4.11
N ARG A 305 -27.50 -11.79 -3.43
CA ARG A 305 -27.50 -11.93 -1.96
C ARG A 305 -26.48 -11.02 -1.28
N TYR A 306 -25.33 -10.73 -1.86
CA TYR A 306 -24.30 -9.92 -1.19
C TYR A 306 -23.97 -8.57 -1.85
N ASN A 307 -24.80 -8.10 -2.78
CA ASN A 307 -24.56 -6.83 -3.48
C ASN A 307 -24.51 -5.62 -2.52
N ILE A 308 -25.38 -5.55 -1.52
CA ILE A 308 -25.37 -4.46 -0.52
C ILE A 308 -24.08 -4.52 0.30
N TRP A 309 -23.70 -5.69 0.79
CA TRP A 309 -22.46 -5.86 1.54
C TRP A 309 -21.23 -5.43 0.72
N ARG A 310 -21.18 -5.85 -0.55
CA ARG A 310 -20.11 -5.47 -1.49
C ARG A 310 -20.06 -3.96 -1.72
N ASP A 311 -21.21 -3.30 -1.94
CA ASP A 311 -21.27 -1.84 -2.11
C ASP A 311 -20.78 -1.11 -0.84
N PHE A 312 -21.23 -1.55 0.35
CA PHE A 312 -20.76 -1.00 1.63
C PHE A 312 -19.24 -1.15 1.80
N LEU A 313 -18.68 -2.33 1.52
CA LEU A 313 -17.23 -2.53 1.61
C LEU A 313 -16.47 -1.62 0.64
N VAL A 314 -16.93 -1.48 -0.60
CA VAL A 314 -16.26 -0.59 -1.57
C VAL A 314 -16.32 0.86 -1.13
N ASN A 315 -17.45 1.31 -0.57
CA ASN A 315 -17.58 2.62 0.07
C ASN A 315 -16.59 2.78 1.25
N HIS A 316 -16.32 1.72 2.02
CA HIS A 316 -15.36 1.76 3.14
C HIS A 316 -13.90 1.48 2.69
N SER A 317 -13.54 1.95 1.50
CA SER A 317 -12.19 1.88 0.93
C SER A 317 -11.64 0.44 0.74
N TYR A 318 -12.49 -0.56 0.53
CA TYR A 318 -12.05 -1.92 0.14
C TYR A 318 -12.20 -2.16 -1.36
N THR A 319 -11.46 -3.12 -1.92
CA THR A 319 -11.82 -3.71 -3.23
C THR A 319 -12.40 -5.11 -3.05
N VAL A 320 -13.43 -5.45 -3.81
CA VAL A 320 -14.19 -6.70 -3.63
C VAL A 320 -14.38 -7.43 -4.94
N ASP A 321 -13.54 -8.43 -5.19
CA ASP A 321 -13.60 -9.26 -6.39
C ASP A 321 -14.43 -10.55 -6.18
N LYS A 322 -14.89 -11.11 -7.30
CA LYS A 322 -15.43 -12.47 -7.36
C LYS A 322 -14.34 -13.39 -7.90
N LEU A 323 -13.84 -14.31 -7.08
CA LEU A 323 -12.79 -15.24 -7.47
C LEU A 323 -13.38 -16.44 -8.20
N TYR A 324 -13.55 -16.30 -9.52
CA TYR A 324 -14.01 -17.39 -10.37
C TYR A 324 -12.97 -18.52 -10.49
N PRO A 325 -13.40 -19.77 -10.73
CA PRO A 325 -12.48 -20.88 -10.86
C PRO A 325 -11.45 -20.64 -11.98
N PRO A 326 -10.14 -20.84 -11.72
CA PRO A 326 -9.12 -20.75 -12.75
C PRO A 326 -9.27 -21.89 -13.77
N ALA A 327 -8.59 -21.77 -14.92
CA ALA A 327 -8.46 -22.87 -15.88
C ALA A 327 -7.82 -24.09 -15.20
N GLY A 328 -8.62 -25.12 -14.89
CA GLY A 328 -8.19 -26.30 -14.14
C GLY A 328 -9.05 -26.62 -12.91
N GLY A 329 -9.77 -25.64 -12.35
CA GLY A 329 -10.83 -25.84 -11.35
C GLY A 329 -10.40 -25.95 -9.87
N GLU A 330 -9.12 -25.79 -9.56
CA GLU A 330 -8.59 -25.81 -8.19
C GLU A 330 -7.94 -24.47 -7.82
N LEU A 331 -8.11 -24.06 -6.57
CA LEU A 331 -7.41 -22.91 -5.99
C LEU A 331 -5.91 -23.21 -5.87
N THR A 332 -5.12 -22.15 -6.01
CA THR A 332 -3.66 -22.20 -5.85
C THR A 332 -3.21 -21.04 -4.97
N THR A 333 -2.04 -21.17 -4.34
CA THR A 333 -1.49 -20.10 -3.50
C THR A 333 -1.38 -18.77 -4.24
N SER A 334 -0.95 -18.78 -5.50
CA SER A 334 -0.81 -17.56 -6.31
C SER A 334 -2.13 -16.87 -6.63
N LEU A 335 -3.25 -17.60 -6.63
CA LEU A 335 -4.55 -17.01 -6.89
C LEU A 335 -5.08 -16.24 -5.69
N ILE A 336 -4.83 -16.76 -4.48
CA ILE A 336 -5.39 -16.15 -3.26
C ILE A 336 -4.41 -15.20 -2.55
N SER A 337 -3.10 -15.30 -2.79
CA SER A 337 -2.09 -14.47 -2.12
C SER A 337 -2.14 -12.98 -2.48
N ILE A 338 -2.94 -12.59 -3.48
CA ILE A 338 -3.15 -11.19 -3.86
C ILE A 338 -4.26 -10.52 -3.04
N PHE A 339 -5.08 -11.31 -2.34
CA PHE A 339 -6.16 -10.85 -1.48
C PHE A 339 -5.69 -10.85 -0.03
N ASP A 340 -6.35 -10.03 0.78
CA ASP A 340 -6.16 -9.97 2.23
C ASP A 340 -7.26 -10.76 2.95
N VAL A 341 -8.45 -10.87 2.35
CA VAL A 341 -9.58 -11.64 2.91
C VAL A 341 -10.22 -12.53 1.86
N LEU A 342 -10.42 -13.80 2.19
CA LEU A 342 -11.22 -14.76 1.44
C LEU A 342 -12.56 -14.98 2.15
N ILE A 343 -13.67 -14.79 1.43
CA ILE A 343 -15.02 -15.07 1.91
C ILE A 343 -15.51 -16.35 1.22
N ILE A 344 -15.73 -17.38 2.03
CA ILE A 344 -16.35 -18.63 1.59
C ILE A 344 -17.76 -18.64 2.15
N ASN A 345 -18.75 -18.56 1.29
CA ASN A 345 -20.13 -18.86 1.67
C ASN A 345 -20.48 -20.27 1.17
N LEU A 346 -21.29 -20.99 1.95
CA LEU A 346 -21.65 -22.41 1.79
C LEU A 346 -21.36 -22.96 0.38
N PRO A 347 -20.23 -23.67 0.17
CA PRO A 347 -19.82 -24.10 -1.15
C PRO A 347 -20.65 -25.33 -1.57
N MET A 348 -21.08 -25.38 -2.83
CA MET A 348 -21.83 -26.52 -3.40
C MET A 348 -20.92 -27.62 -3.95
N LYS A 349 -19.61 -27.40 -4.00
CA LYS A 349 -18.58 -28.38 -4.31
C LYS A 349 -17.54 -28.42 -3.20
N THR A 350 -16.84 -29.55 -3.09
CA THR A 350 -15.79 -29.72 -2.08
C THR A 350 -14.45 -29.18 -2.57
N TYR A 351 -13.67 -28.64 -1.63
CA TYR A 351 -12.25 -28.39 -1.76
C TYR A 351 -11.47 -29.70 -1.60
N SER A 352 -10.42 -29.87 -2.40
CA SER A 352 -9.49 -30.97 -2.23
C SER A 352 -8.68 -30.82 -0.93
N THR A 353 -8.09 -31.91 -0.45
CA THR A 353 -7.18 -31.85 0.70
C THR A 353 -6.00 -30.89 0.45
N GLU A 354 -5.50 -30.82 -0.78
CA GLU A 354 -4.41 -29.92 -1.17
C GLU A 354 -4.86 -28.44 -1.09
N GLU A 355 -6.05 -28.10 -1.62
CA GLU A 355 -6.61 -26.74 -1.50
C GLU A 355 -6.76 -26.32 -0.02
N MET A 356 -7.25 -27.22 0.83
CA MET A 356 -7.41 -26.91 2.25
C MET A 356 -6.05 -26.78 2.97
N THR A 357 -5.13 -27.71 2.73
CA THR A 357 -3.91 -27.85 3.56
C THR A 357 -2.72 -27.06 3.06
N ASP A 358 -2.58 -26.88 1.75
CA ASP A 358 -1.43 -26.24 1.11
C ASP A 358 -1.75 -24.85 0.54
N VAL A 359 -3.04 -24.48 0.46
CA VAL A 359 -3.50 -23.19 -0.08
C VAL A 359 -4.20 -22.34 0.99
N ILE A 360 -5.40 -22.73 1.45
CA ILE A 360 -6.24 -21.89 2.32
C ILE A 360 -5.64 -21.76 3.72
N ARG A 361 -5.24 -22.87 4.37
CA ARG A 361 -4.67 -22.79 5.73
C ARG A 361 -3.36 -22.00 5.78
N PRO A 362 -2.40 -22.18 4.85
CA PRO A 362 -1.20 -21.34 4.80
C PRO A 362 -1.49 -19.88 4.48
N PHE A 363 -2.48 -19.58 3.63
CA PHE A 363 -2.91 -18.20 3.40
C PHE A 363 -3.32 -17.52 4.70
N VAL A 364 -4.17 -18.17 5.50
CA VAL A 364 -4.57 -17.64 6.81
C VAL A 364 -3.37 -17.53 7.75
N ALA A 365 -2.57 -18.58 7.90
CA ALA A 365 -1.43 -18.57 8.82
C ALA A 365 -0.41 -17.45 8.54
N ASN A 366 -0.32 -16.98 7.29
CA ASN A 366 0.59 -15.94 6.82
C ASN A 366 -0.05 -14.54 6.73
N GLY A 367 -1.15 -14.29 7.44
CA GLY A 367 -1.73 -12.95 7.56
C GLY A 367 -3.10 -12.78 6.92
N GLY A 368 -3.53 -13.73 6.09
CA GLY A 368 -4.84 -13.69 5.43
C GLY A 368 -6.02 -13.86 6.39
N GLY A 369 -7.12 -13.19 6.08
CA GLY A 369 -8.40 -13.36 6.74
C GLY A 369 -9.28 -14.39 6.04
N LEU A 370 -9.96 -15.25 6.79
CA LEU A 370 -11.02 -16.13 6.27
C LEU A 370 -12.35 -15.83 6.94
N PHE A 371 -13.38 -15.54 6.15
CA PHE A 371 -14.76 -15.53 6.62
C PHE A 371 -15.51 -16.72 6.01
N TYR A 372 -15.84 -17.71 6.84
CA TYR A 372 -16.70 -18.82 6.45
C TYR A 372 -18.15 -18.59 6.93
N LEU A 373 -19.10 -18.59 6.00
CA LEU A 373 -20.53 -18.46 6.25
C LEU A 373 -21.25 -19.73 5.81
N THR A 374 -21.98 -20.38 6.73
CA THR A 374 -22.71 -21.63 6.45
C THR A 374 -24.18 -21.51 6.84
N ASP A 375 -24.98 -22.51 6.50
CA ASP A 375 -26.39 -22.63 6.89
C ASP A 375 -26.70 -24.10 7.22
N PHE A 376 -27.95 -24.56 7.18
CA PHE A 376 -28.31 -25.95 7.48
C PHE A 376 -27.51 -27.01 6.70
N ASN A 377 -26.98 -28.02 7.41
CA ASN A 377 -26.22 -29.12 6.83
C ASN A 377 -26.94 -29.83 5.70
N GLY A 378 -28.25 -30.04 5.85
CA GLY A 378 -29.10 -30.69 4.86
C GLY A 378 -29.20 -29.97 3.50
N ILE A 379 -28.68 -28.74 3.37
CA ILE A 379 -28.53 -28.05 2.09
C ILE A 379 -27.38 -28.68 1.28
N ASN A 380 -26.25 -28.99 1.93
CA ASN A 380 -25.12 -29.67 1.32
C ASN A 380 -24.25 -30.44 2.35
N ASP A 381 -24.66 -31.66 2.70
CA ASP A 381 -23.97 -32.51 3.68
C ASP A 381 -22.47 -32.71 3.34
N GLU A 382 -22.13 -32.94 2.07
CA GLU A 382 -20.74 -33.16 1.64
C GLU A 382 -19.89 -31.89 1.78
N GLY A 383 -20.45 -30.73 1.42
CA GLY A 383 -19.81 -29.43 1.61
C GLY A 383 -19.59 -29.13 3.09
N HIS A 384 -20.56 -29.43 3.95
CA HIS A 384 -20.44 -29.27 5.40
C HIS A 384 -19.31 -30.09 6.00
N ILE A 385 -19.23 -31.38 5.66
CA ILE A 385 -18.14 -32.24 6.12
C ILE A 385 -16.78 -31.70 5.67
N ASN A 386 -16.70 -31.26 4.41
CA ASN A 386 -15.48 -30.71 3.83
C ASN A 386 -15.06 -29.39 4.50
N MET A 387 -16.00 -28.49 4.78
CA MET A 387 -15.70 -27.24 5.48
C MET A 387 -15.36 -27.46 6.94
N ASN A 388 -16.02 -28.39 7.63
CA ASN A 388 -15.62 -28.82 8.97
C ASN A 388 -14.20 -29.39 8.99
N GLU A 389 -13.78 -30.14 7.95
CA GLU A 389 -12.38 -30.55 7.81
C GLU A 389 -11.45 -29.34 7.69
N LEU A 390 -11.77 -28.36 6.84
CA LEU A 390 -10.96 -27.14 6.66
C LEU A 390 -10.70 -26.43 8.00
N ILE A 391 -11.75 -26.16 8.77
CA ILE A 391 -11.73 -25.29 9.96
C ILE A 391 -11.39 -26.01 11.27
N ALA A 392 -11.49 -27.34 11.34
CA ALA A 392 -11.26 -28.11 12.57
C ALA A 392 -9.90 -27.84 13.27
N PRO A 393 -8.77 -27.63 12.55
CA PRO A 393 -7.50 -27.31 13.21
C PRO A 393 -7.50 -26.00 14.01
N TRP A 394 -8.43 -25.10 13.73
CA TRP A 394 -8.59 -23.82 14.44
C TRP A 394 -9.60 -23.90 15.59
N GLY A 395 -10.12 -25.10 15.87
CA GLY A 395 -10.99 -25.35 17.01
C GLY A 395 -12.49 -25.21 16.72
N PHE A 396 -12.89 -25.00 15.47
CA PHE A 396 -14.29 -24.86 15.07
C PHE A 396 -14.90 -26.19 14.61
N ASN A 397 -16.20 -26.36 14.86
CA ASN A 397 -17.02 -27.42 14.30
C ASN A 397 -18.48 -26.97 14.19
N ILE A 398 -19.03 -26.93 12.99
CA ILE A 398 -20.47 -26.69 12.78
C ILE A 398 -21.26 -27.93 13.24
N THR A 399 -22.30 -27.73 14.06
CA THR A 399 -23.09 -28.82 14.65
C THR A 399 -23.97 -29.52 13.63
N ASP A 400 -24.06 -30.85 13.70
CA ASP A 400 -25.13 -31.63 13.04
C ASP A 400 -26.45 -31.63 13.83
N ASP A 401 -26.61 -30.76 14.83
CA ASP A 401 -27.81 -30.74 15.66
C ASP A 401 -28.97 -30.05 14.94
N TYR A 402 -30.14 -30.69 14.94
CA TYR A 402 -31.36 -30.17 14.33
C TYR A 402 -32.00 -29.02 15.13
N THR A 403 -31.38 -28.56 16.23
CA THR A 403 -31.85 -27.40 16.98
C THR A 403 -31.50 -26.11 16.23
N GLN A 404 -32.36 -25.76 15.29
CA GLN A 404 -32.25 -24.56 14.47
C GLN A 404 -32.06 -23.30 15.32
N MET A 405 -31.09 -22.47 14.92
CA MET A 405 -30.93 -21.13 15.45
C MET A 405 -32.20 -20.28 15.23
N PRO A 406 -32.64 -19.46 16.20
CA PRO A 406 -33.85 -18.66 16.05
C PRO A 406 -33.70 -17.58 14.97
N PHE A 407 -34.85 -17.17 14.41
CA PHE A 407 -34.97 -15.99 13.55
C PHE A 407 -35.27 -14.77 14.44
N ASP A 408 -34.26 -14.24 15.10
CA ASP A 408 -34.45 -13.23 16.14
C ASP A 408 -33.22 -12.35 16.32
N THR A 409 -33.41 -11.26 17.05
CA THR A 409 -32.35 -10.36 17.49
C THR A 409 -31.71 -10.88 18.78
N THR A 410 -30.38 -10.83 18.87
CA THR A 410 -29.63 -11.12 20.10
C THR A 410 -28.81 -9.92 20.56
N THR A 411 -28.71 -9.77 21.87
CA THR A 411 -27.79 -8.83 22.54
C THR A 411 -26.67 -9.57 23.28
N ASP A 412 -26.60 -10.90 23.17
CA ASP A 412 -25.57 -11.73 23.79
C ASP A 412 -24.29 -11.68 22.93
N LEU A 413 -23.63 -10.53 22.98
CA LEU A 413 -22.39 -10.22 22.25
C LEU A 413 -21.21 -10.25 23.22
N ASP A 414 -20.20 -11.05 22.91
CA ASP A 414 -18.97 -11.08 23.70
C ASP A 414 -18.11 -9.85 23.41
N GLU A 415 -17.31 -9.43 24.38
CA GLU A 415 -16.39 -8.29 24.22
C GLU A 415 -15.30 -8.66 23.22
N HIS A 416 -15.26 -7.94 22.10
CA HIS A 416 -14.33 -8.17 21.01
C HIS A 416 -14.22 -6.90 20.16
N PRO A 417 -13.07 -6.60 19.53
CA PRO A 417 -12.91 -5.41 18.69
C PRO A 417 -13.96 -5.25 17.57
N ILE A 418 -14.49 -6.35 17.03
CA ILE A 418 -15.56 -6.34 16.00
C ILE A 418 -16.87 -5.70 16.50
N ARG A 419 -17.08 -5.62 17.82
CA ARG A 419 -18.31 -5.11 18.42
C ARG A 419 -18.41 -3.58 18.43
N GLU A 420 -17.41 -2.86 17.96
CA GLU A 420 -17.42 -1.39 17.89
C GLU A 420 -18.69 -0.87 17.20
N GLY A 421 -19.48 -0.01 17.87
CA GLY A 421 -20.76 0.47 17.35
C GLY A 421 -21.92 -0.55 17.33
N ILE A 422 -21.76 -1.76 17.88
CA ILE A 422 -22.76 -2.84 17.82
C ILE A 422 -23.47 -3.03 19.16
N SER A 423 -24.79 -2.86 19.14
CA SER A 423 -25.68 -3.09 20.27
C SER A 423 -26.43 -4.42 20.16
N ASN A 424 -26.84 -4.81 18.95
CA ASN A 424 -27.60 -6.04 18.72
C ASN A 424 -27.44 -6.55 17.28
N ILE A 425 -27.65 -7.85 17.09
CA ILE A 425 -27.53 -8.51 15.78
C ILE A 425 -28.77 -9.34 15.51
N TYR A 426 -29.32 -9.21 14.31
CA TYR A 426 -30.39 -10.06 13.81
C TYR A 426 -29.81 -11.30 13.11
N LEU A 427 -30.19 -12.50 13.55
CA LEU A 427 -29.86 -13.75 12.86
C LEU A 427 -31.13 -14.39 12.29
N SER A 428 -30.99 -15.10 11.16
CA SER A 428 -32.10 -15.64 10.36
C SER A 428 -32.04 -17.16 10.20
N GLY A 429 -31.61 -17.87 11.24
CA GLY A 429 -31.51 -19.33 11.20
C GLY A 429 -30.07 -19.81 11.15
N GLY A 430 -29.84 -20.96 10.49
CA GLY A 430 -28.56 -21.64 10.47
C GLY A 430 -28.32 -22.61 11.63
N GLU A 431 -27.05 -22.99 11.78
CA GLU A 431 -26.55 -23.99 12.73
C GLU A 431 -25.67 -23.35 13.82
N TRP A 432 -25.36 -24.08 14.88
CA TRP A 432 -24.48 -23.59 15.93
C TRP A 432 -23.02 -23.91 15.63
N VAL A 433 -22.12 -23.04 16.10
CA VAL A 433 -20.67 -23.23 16.00
C VAL A 433 -20.14 -23.77 17.32
N ASN A 434 -19.70 -25.02 17.35
CA ASN A 434 -18.94 -25.52 18.50
C ASN A 434 -17.51 -25.02 18.43
N ILE A 435 -17.00 -24.52 19.56
CA ILE A 435 -15.64 -23.98 19.69
C ILE A 435 -14.83 -24.77 20.72
N THR A 436 -13.54 -24.92 20.46
CA THR A 436 -12.54 -25.57 21.33
C THR A 436 -11.18 -24.89 21.15
N GLY A 437 -10.24 -25.15 22.08
CA GLY A 437 -8.89 -24.58 21.98
C GLY A 437 -8.91 -23.06 22.10
N ASP A 438 -8.27 -22.38 21.15
CA ASP A 438 -8.10 -20.93 21.14
C ASP A 438 -9.24 -20.18 20.41
N ALA A 439 -10.20 -20.91 19.83
CA ALA A 439 -11.40 -20.29 19.25
C ALA A 439 -12.29 -19.67 20.34
N PHE A 440 -12.86 -18.51 20.04
CA PHE A 440 -13.70 -17.72 20.94
C PHE A 440 -15.05 -17.37 20.29
N SER A 441 -16.07 -17.16 21.11
CA SER A 441 -17.38 -16.70 20.65
C SER A 441 -17.40 -15.19 20.41
N ILE A 442 -18.21 -14.75 19.44
CA ILE A 442 -18.46 -13.33 19.14
C ILE A 442 -19.95 -13.03 19.33
N ILE A 443 -20.82 -13.85 18.74
CA ILE A 443 -22.28 -13.72 18.82
C ILE A 443 -22.87 -15.01 19.39
N ARG A 444 -23.74 -14.86 20.40
CA ARG A 444 -24.40 -15.99 21.08
C ARG A 444 -25.91 -15.84 21.13
N PHE A 445 -26.57 -16.95 21.44
CA PHE A 445 -27.94 -17.00 21.96
C PHE A 445 -27.90 -17.83 23.25
N GLY A 446 -27.83 -17.16 24.40
CA GLY A 446 -27.59 -17.80 25.68
C GLY A 446 -26.28 -18.62 25.67
N PRO A 447 -26.33 -19.94 25.90
CA PRO A 447 -25.12 -20.79 25.92
C PRO A 447 -24.61 -21.18 24.52
N ASN A 448 -25.39 -20.97 23.46
CA ASN A 448 -25.04 -21.42 22.12
C ASN A 448 -24.32 -20.30 21.34
N VAL A 449 -23.34 -20.67 20.52
CA VAL A 449 -22.53 -19.74 19.74
C VAL A 449 -23.01 -19.75 18.29
N ALA A 450 -23.36 -18.59 17.77
CA ALA A 450 -23.79 -18.40 16.39
C ALA A 450 -22.63 -17.98 15.47
N VAL A 451 -21.76 -17.09 15.98
CA VAL A 451 -20.57 -16.63 15.25
C VAL A 451 -19.37 -16.70 16.19
N ALA A 452 -18.27 -17.24 15.67
CA ALA A 452 -17.03 -17.45 16.42
C ALA A 452 -15.81 -16.96 15.62
N GLY A 453 -14.73 -16.66 16.34
CA GLY A 453 -13.47 -16.18 15.79
C GLY A 453 -12.25 -16.91 16.35
N CYS A 454 -11.11 -16.77 15.68
CA CYS A 454 -9.81 -17.28 16.12
C CYS A 454 -8.67 -16.52 15.42
N ASP A 455 -7.61 -16.18 16.17
CA ASP A 455 -6.33 -15.72 15.59
C ASP A 455 -5.49 -16.95 15.19
N VAL A 456 -4.90 -16.92 13.99
CA VAL A 456 -4.20 -18.06 13.39
C VAL A 456 -2.88 -17.60 12.78
N GLY A 457 -1.77 -17.84 13.47
CA GLY A 457 -0.46 -17.34 13.04
C GLY A 457 -0.48 -15.82 12.99
N GLN A 458 -0.32 -15.25 11.80
CA GLN A 458 -0.51 -13.81 11.57
C GLN A 458 -1.92 -13.45 11.08
N GLY A 459 -2.73 -14.41 10.62
CA GLY A 459 -4.08 -14.13 10.10
C GLY A 459 -5.19 -14.46 11.08
N ARG A 460 -6.42 -14.44 10.58
CA ARG A 460 -7.65 -14.49 11.40
C ARG A 460 -8.76 -15.24 10.70
N VAL A 461 -9.63 -15.87 11.47
CA VAL A 461 -10.78 -16.63 10.95
C VAL A 461 -12.04 -16.22 11.69
N ILE A 462 -13.13 -16.00 10.93
CA ILE A 462 -14.50 -15.94 11.44
C ILE A 462 -15.30 -17.08 10.83
N VAL A 463 -16.05 -17.79 11.67
CA VAL A 463 -17.00 -18.81 11.27
C VAL A 463 -18.39 -18.40 11.74
N SER A 464 -19.32 -18.25 10.80
CA SER A 464 -20.74 -18.03 11.08
C SER A 464 -21.54 -19.28 10.76
N GLY A 465 -22.37 -19.68 11.72
CA GLY A 465 -23.39 -20.71 11.55
C GLY A 465 -24.60 -20.29 10.70
N ASP A 466 -24.72 -18.99 10.42
CA ASP A 466 -25.78 -18.39 9.61
C ASP A 466 -25.18 -17.62 8.41
N ILE A 467 -25.62 -17.94 7.20
CA ILE A 467 -25.23 -17.29 5.95
C ILE A 467 -26.17 -16.11 5.61
N ASN A 468 -27.39 -16.15 6.15
CA ASN A 468 -28.49 -15.29 5.77
C ASN A 468 -28.32 -13.89 6.35
N PHE A 469 -27.81 -13.73 7.57
CA PHE A 469 -27.82 -12.44 8.28
C PHE A 469 -27.11 -11.28 7.55
N LEU A 470 -26.12 -11.58 6.70
CA LEU A 470 -25.42 -10.59 5.85
C LEU A 470 -25.98 -10.51 4.42
N ASP A 471 -27.09 -11.20 4.13
CA ASP A 471 -27.72 -11.15 2.82
C ASP A 471 -28.51 -9.85 2.60
N HIS A 472 -28.83 -9.59 1.34
CA HIS A 472 -29.53 -8.42 0.84
C HIS A 472 -30.77 -8.01 1.66
N ASN A 473 -31.52 -8.97 2.20
CA ASN A 473 -32.76 -8.72 2.91
C ASN A 473 -32.56 -8.45 4.41
N THR A 474 -31.46 -8.92 5.00
CA THR A 474 -31.26 -8.88 6.45
C THR A 474 -30.06 -8.07 6.90
N ILE A 475 -29.12 -7.76 6.00
CA ILE A 475 -27.96 -6.92 6.35
C ILE A 475 -28.38 -5.51 6.83
N VAL A 476 -29.56 -5.07 6.42
CA VAL A 476 -30.18 -3.78 6.82
C VAL A 476 -30.93 -3.86 8.16
N ASN A 477 -31.03 -5.06 8.77
CA ASN A 477 -31.65 -5.23 10.07
C ASN A 477 -30.61 -5.00 11.17
N ASP A 478 -31.05 -4.39 12.27
CA ASP A 478 -30.22 -4.18 13.46
C ASP A 478 -28.85 -3.57 13.09
N ASP A 479 -27.77 -4.00 13.73
CA ASP A 479 -26.40 -3.51 13.46
C ASP A 479 -25.63 -4.46 12.50
N ASN A 480 -26.33 -5.28 11.70
CA ASN A 480 -25.71 -6.31 10.86
C ASN A 480 -24.72 -5.73 9.84
N VAL A 481 -25.02 -4.57 9.25
CA VAL A 481 -24.11 -3.90 8.31
C VAL A 481 -22.82 -3.43 8.99
N ILE A 482 -22.91 -2.94 10.24
CA ILE A 482 -21.74 -2.53 11.03
C ILE A 482 -20.89 -3.77 11.34
N PHE A 483 -21.52 -4.87 11.74
CA PHE A 483 -20.83 -6.16 11.92
C PHE A 483 -20.10 -6.61 10.66
N ALA A 484 -20.74 -6.46 9.50
CA ALA A 484 -20.20 -6.88 8.22
C ALA A 484 -18.90 -6.13 7.88
N VAL A 485 -18.85 -4.82 8.12
CA VAL A 485 -17.66 -3.98 7.91
C VAL A 485 -16.59 -4.25 8.96
N ASN A 486 -16.97 -4.30 10.24
CA ASN A 486 -16.03 -4.53 11.35
C ASN A 486 -15.35 -5.91 11.26
N SER A 487 -16.08 -6.93 10.81
CA SER A 487 -15.54 -8.26 10.57
C SER A 487 -14.42 -8.23 9.53
N ILE A 488 -14.62 -7.49 8.44
CA ILE A 488 -13.60 -7.34 7.39
C ILE A 488 -12.43 -6.48 7.87
N ASN A 489 -12.69 -5.41 8.63
CA ASN A 489 -11.62 -4.61 9.24
C ASN A 489 -10.71 -5.48 10.13
N TRP A 490 -11.31 -6.31 10.99
CA TRP A 490 -10.55 -7.22 11.85
C TRP A 490 -9.83 -8.31 11.06
N LEU A 491 -10.49 -8.97 10.10
CA LEU A 491 -9.91 -10.03 9.27
C LEU A 491 -8.73 -9.53 8.43
N SER A 492 -8.87 -8.37 7.77
CA SER A 492 -7.82 -7.77 6.93
C SER A 492 -6.62 -7.24 7.73
N SER A 493 -6.78 -7.03 9.03
CA SER A 493 -5.74 -6.46 9.88
C SER A 493 -4.88 -7.51 10.58
N GLY A 494 -4.92 -8.79 10.14
CA GLY A 494 -4.11 -9.87 10.70
C GLY A 494 -2.61 -9.53 10.71
N ALA A 495 -2.08 -9.04 9.59
CA ALA A 495 -0.68 -8.64 9.45
C ALA A 495 -0.42 -7.13 9.69
N ALA A 496 -1.42 -6.37 10.16
CA ALA A 496 -1.27 -4.94 10.40
C ALA A 496 -0.47 -4.65 11.66
N ASN A 497 0.49 -3.72 11.60
CA ASN A 497 1.26 -3.27 12.77
C ASN A 497 0.97 -1.80 13.13
N VAL A 498 -0.05 -1.19 12.52
CA VAL A 498 -0.51 0.15 12.86
C VAL A 498 -1.91 0.11 13.44
N LEU A 499 -2.08 0.77 14.58
CA LEU A 499 -3.39 1.02 15.19
C LEU A 499 -3.73 2.49 14.96
N LEU A 500 -4.82 2.74 14.24
CA LEU A 500 -5.36 4.07 13.98
C LEU A 500 -6.62 4.28 14.83
N PHE A 501 -6.62 5.33 15.62
CA PHE A 501 -7.82 5.89 16.23
C PHE A 501 -8.18 7.21 15.56
N ASN A 502 -9.43 7.35 15.10
CA ASN A 502 -9.99 8.62 14.65
C ASN A 502 -11.47 8.71 15.05
N ASP A 503 -11.87 9.80 15.69
CA ASP A 503 -13.23 10.03 16.20
C ASP A 503 -13.94 11.23 15.53
N ASP A 504 -13.54 11.59 14.31
CA ASP A 504 -14.07 12.73 13.55
C ASP A 504 -15.59 12.69 13.45
N PHE A 505 -16.27 13.64 14.09
CA PHE A 505 -17.73 13.70 14.14
C PHE A 505 -18.35 14.40 12.93
N ILE A 506 -17.54 15.02 12.05
CA ILE A 506 -18.00 15.65 10.81
C ILE A 506 -18.00 14.61 9.68
N VAL A 507 -17.01 13.73 9.64
CA VAL A 507 -16.91 12.68 8.61
C VAL A 507 -17.77 11.46 8.98
N GLU A 508 -18.76 11.12 8.15
CA GLU A 508 -19.64 9.96 8.39
C GLU A 508 -18.89 8.63 8.25
N ASN A 509 -18.18 8.44 7.13
CA ASN A 509 -17.39 7.23 6.87
C ASN A 509 -15.97 7.36 7.47
N LYS A 510 -15.71 6.64 8.56
CA LYS A 510 -14.40 6.69 9.27
C LYS A 510 -13.22 6.16 8.44
N TYR A 511 -13.46 5.54 7.29
CA TYR A 511 -12.41 5.04 6.41
C TYR A 511 -11.94 6.10 5.38
N ASP A 512 -12.67 7.20 5.26
CA ASP A 512 -12.40 8.30 4.32
C ASP A 512 -11.73 9.51 4.99
N VAL A 513 -11.23 9.33 6.22
CA VAL A 513 -10.46 10.36 6.94
C VAL A 513 -9.02 10.42 6.43
N ALA A 514 -8.42 11.63 6.47
CA ALA A 514 -7.07 11.88 5.97
C ALA A 514 -5.98 10.91 6.48
N PRO A 515 -5.88 10.55 7.79
CA PRO A 515 -4.87 9.60 8.24
C PRO A 515 -5.09 8.17 7.70
N ALA A 516 -6.33 7.76 7.45
CA ALA A 516 -6.62 6.47 6.82
C ALA A 516 -6.22 6.46 5.34
N GLU A 517 -6.51 7.55 4.60
CA GLU A 517 -6.05 7.72 3.23
C GLU A 517 -4.53 7.80 3.12
N ALA A 518 -3.87 8.45 4.07
CA ALA A 518 -2.41 8.52 4.13
C ALA A 518 -1.77 7.13 4.30
N LEU A 519 -2.29 6.30 5.22
CA LEU A 519 -1.83 4.92 5.41
C LEU A 519 -2.00 4.09 4.14
N ARG A 520 -3.16 4.19 3.48
CA ARG A 520 -3.43 3.51 2.20
C ARG A 520 -2.50 3.97 1.09
N SER A 521 -2.22 5.27 1.00
CA SER A 521 -1.31 5.86 0.02
C SER A 521 0.16 5.48 0.23
N LEU A 522 0.52 5.13 1.46
CA LEU A 522 1.83 4.60 1.82
C LEU A 522 1.93 3.06 1.73
N GLY A 523 0.82 2.37 1.44
CA GLY A 523 0.75 0.91 1.40
C GLY A 523 0.94 0.25 2.77
N ILE A 524 0.53 0.94 3.85
CA ILE A 524 0.66 0.45 5.23
C ILE A 524 -0.64 -0.22 5.66
N ASN A 525 -0.55 -1.46 6.13
CA ASN A 525 -1.70 -2.18 6.71
C ASN A 525 -1.99 -1.68 8.14
N PHE A 526 -3.27 -1.41 8.43
CA PHE A 526 -3.70 -0.86 9.71
C PHE A 526 -5.03 -1.44 10.18
N TYR A 527 -5.23 -1.43 11.50
CA TYR A 527 -6.53 -1.61 12.15
C TYR A 527 -7.09 -0.25 12.55
N LEU A 528 -8.32 0.05 12.16
CA LEU A 528 -9.00 1.31 12.47
C LEU A 528 -10.05 1.12 13.56
N THR A 529 -10.14 2.08 14.47
CA THR A 529 -11.15 2.19 15.52
C THR A 529 -11.53 3.67 15.73
N HIS A 530 -12.73 3.91 16.21
CA HIS A 530 -13.32 5.25 16.38
C HIS A 530 -14.06 5.46 17.70
N GLU A 531 -14.25 4.40 18.48
CA GLU A 531 -14.71 4.48 19.87
C GLU A 531 -13.55 4.16 20.83
N ILE A 532 -13.34 5.04 21.80
CA ILE A 532 -12.14 4.99 22.66
C ILE A 532 -12.01 3.69 23.47
N ASP A 533 -13.13 3.09 23.87
CA ASP A 533 -13.12 1.82 24.61
C ASP A 533 -12.60 0.67 23.72
N TYR A 534 -12.94 0.68 22.43
CA TYR A 534 -12.47 -0.30 21.44
C TYR A 534 -11.04 -0.05 20.98
N PHE A 535 -10.59 1.20 20.95
CA PHE A 535 -9.17 1.51 20.82
C PHE A 535 -8.36 0.89 21.94
N ASN A 536 -8.79 1.07 23.19
CA ASN A 536 -8.08 0.50 24.33
C ASN A 536 -8.10 -1.03 24.31
N LEU A 537 -9.26 -1.62 24.02
CA LEU A 537 -9.39 -3.07 23.86
C LEU A 537 -8.39 -3.57 22.80
N SER A 538 -8.34 -2.94 21.64
CA SER A 538 -7.46 -3.33 20.53
C SER A 538 -5.98 -3.11 20.83
N LEU A 539 -5.64 -2.02 21.52
CA LEU A 539 -4.28 -1.74 21.98
C LEU A 539 -3.80 -2.82 22.96
N TYR A 540 -4.63 -3.20 23.93
CA TYR A 540 -4.25 -4.17 24.96
C TYR A 540 -4.25 -5.61 24.48
N GLU A 541 -5.27 -6.01 23.73
CA GLU A 541 -5.40 -7.38 23.23
C GLU A 541 -4.22 -7.74 22.30
N TYR A 542 -3.77 -6.76 21.51
CA TYR A 542 -2.69 -6.94 20.54
C TYR A 542 -1.43 -6.12 20.88
N TRP A 543 -1.15 -5.91 22.17
CA TRP A 543 -0.09 -5.00 22.65
C TRP A 543 1.28 -5.18 21.96
N SER A 544 1.70 -6.42 21.71
CA SER A 544 3.02 -6.71 21.11
C SER A 544 3.05 -6.66 19.58
N LYS A 545 1.92 -6.38 18.93
CA LYS A 545 1.78 -6.39 17.47
C LYS A 545 2.00 -5.01 16.85
N TRP A 546 1.66 -3.96 17.59
CA TRP A 546 1.74 -2.60 17.07
C TRP A 546 3.20 -2.13 17.01
N ASP A 547 3.56 -1.45 15.93
CA ASP A 547 4.81 -0.69 15.79
C ASP A 547 4.56 0.81 15.95
N LEU A 548 3.36 1.25 15.53
CA LEU A 548 2.91 2.64 15.56
C LEU A 548 1.45 2.71 16.00
N VAL A 549 1.17 3.66 16.90
CA VAL A 549 -0.18 4.15 17.21
C VAL A 549 -0.34 5.53 16.58
N ILE A 550 -1.39 5.71 15.78
CA ILE A 550 -1.83 7.02 15.29
C ILE A 550 -3.09 7.35 16.06
N PHE A 551 -3.09 8.50 16.71
CA PHE A 551 -4.14 8.91 17.60
C PHE A 551 -4.62 10.30 17.21
N ASP A 552 -5.71 10.33 16.45
CA ASP A 552 -6.31 11.52 15.88
C ASP A 552 -7.67 11.77 16.52
N MET A 553 -7.87 12.97 17.09
CA MET A 553 -8.97 13.22 18.02
C MET A 553 -9.67 14.58 17.85
N PRO A 554 -10.35 14.81 16.72
CA PRO A 554 -11.23 15.95 16.54
C PRO A 554 -12.50 15.95 17.40
N GLY A 555 -13.03 14.79 17.84
CA GLY A 555 -14.39 14.71 18.40
C GLY A 555 -14.55 14.72 19.92
N PHE A 556 -13.79 13.90 20.65
CA PHE A 556 -14.01 13.70 22.08
C PHE A 556 -12.90 14.22 22.98
N THR A 557 -13.21 14.34 24.28
CA THR A 557 -12.26 14.77 25.31
C THR A 557 -11.63 13.57 26.03
N MET A 558 -10.32 13.61 26.24
CA MET A 558 -9.51 12.44 26.63
C MET A 558 -9.54 12.11 28.14
N SER A 559 -10.64 12.37 28.85
CA SER A 559 -10.70 12.17 30.31
C SER A 559 -10.81 10.68 30.69
N GLY A 560 -9.66 9.98 30.74
CA GLY A 560 -9.56 8.60 31.21
C GLY A 560 -8.45 7.76 30.58
N TYR A 561 -7.89 8.21 29.46
CA TYR A 561 -7.17 7.28 28.55
C TYR A 561 -5.72 7.65 28.25
N PHE A 562 -5.26 8.79 28.80
CA PHE A 562 -3.84 9.18 28.80
C PHE A 562 -2.90 8.11 29.38
N ASP A 563 -3.37 7.31 30.34
CA ASP A 563 -2.55 6.30 30.99
C ASP A 563 -2.17 5.15 30.05
N ASN A 564 -3.05 4.77 29.12
CA ASN A 564 -2.80 3.69 28.16
C ASN A 564 -1.78 4.12 27.10
N ILE A 565 -1.96 5.32 26.55
CA ILE A 565 -1.00 5.94 25.61
C ILE A 565 0.35 6.16 26.30
N ARG A 566 0.35 6.62 27.55
CA ARG A 566 1.59 6.75 28.32
C ARG A 566 2.29 5.41 28.47
N ALA A 567 1.57 4.36 28.88
CA ALA A 567 2.13 3.02 29.03
C ALA A 567 2.69 2.48 27.70
N TRP A 568 2.03 2.77 26.58
CA TRP A 568 2.49 2.42 25.24
C TRP A 568 3.84 3.07 24.91
N VAL A 569 3.94 4.38 25.11
CA VAL A 569 5.19 5.13 24.86
C VAL A 569 6.29 4.71 25.84
N GLU A 570 5.99 4.45 27.11
CA GLU A 570 6.95 3.93 28.09
C GLU A 570 7.47 2.54 27.72
N PHE A 571 6.65 1.73 27.06
CA PHE A 571 7.04 0.41 26.55
C PHE A 571 7.99 0.50 25.34
N GLY A 572 8.09 1.67 24.70
CA GLY A 572 8.94 1.89 23.52
C GLY A 572 8.17 2.04 22.21
N GLY A 573 6.84 2.02 22.26
CA GLY A 573 6.00 2.19 21.08
C GLY A 573 6.10 3.57 20.44
N LYS A 574 5.90 3.65 19.12
CA LYS A 574 5.83 4.93 18.39
C LYS A 574 4.42 5.53 18.48
N LEU A 575 4.33 6.86 18.48
CA LEU A 575 3.06 7.60 18.55
C LEU A 575 3.07 8.83 17.62
N ILE A 576 2.02 8.98 16.81
CA ILE A 576 1.64 10.28 16.24
C ILE A 576 0.34 10.70 16.92
N LEU A 577 0.30 11.92 17.46
CA LEU A 577 -0.83 12.47 18.20
C LEU A 577 -1.31 13.77 17.56
N SER A 578 -2.60 13.84 17.21
CA SER A 578 -3.33 15.06 16.85
C SER A 578 -4.38 15.32 17.94
N TYR A 579 -4.18 16.36 18.76
CA TYR A 579 -5.08 16.65 19.88
C TYR A 579 -5.11 18.12 20.29
N TYR A 580 -6.32 18.68 20.35
CA TYR A 580 -6.54 20.11 20.57
C TYR A 580 -6.56 20.54 22.05
N GLN A 581 -7.13 19.75 22.97
CA GLN A 581 -7.35 20.17 24.37
C GLN A 581 -6.21 19.84 25.35
N MET A 582 -4.97 19.76 24.89
CA MET A 582 -3.85 19.41 25.78
C MET A 582 -3.73 20.36 26.99
N ALA A 583 -3.99 21.65 26.81
CA ALA A 583 -3.93 22.67 27.86
C ALA A 583 -4.91 22.43 29.02
N SER A 584 -6.09 21.86 28.74
CA SER A 584 -7.08 21.46 29.75
C SER A 584 -6.56 20.38 30.70
N TYR A 585 -5.53 19.64 30.27
CA TYR A 585 -4.88 18.58 31.04
C TYR A 585 -3.38 18.85 31.23
N SER A 586 -2.96 20.11 31.34
CA SER A 586 -1.54 20.53 31.40
C SER A 586 -0.69 19.85 32.48
N SER A 587 -1.28 19.30 33.53
CA SER A 587 -0.59 18.54 34.59
C SER A 587 -0.40 17.06 34.30
N ASN A 588 -0.88 16.54 33.16
CA ASN A 588 -0.80 15.12 32.83
C ASN A 588 0.66 14.69 32.60
N PRO A 589 1.12 13.57 33.20
CA PRO A 589 2.48 13.08 33.03
C PRO A 589 2.81 12.56 31.62
N LEU A 590 1.83 12.39 30.73
CA LEU A 590 2.07 12.05 29.33
C LEU A 590 2.90 13.14 28.64
N TRP A 591 2.62 14.43 28.86
CA TRP A 591 3.23 15.50 28.06
C TRP A 591 4.76 15.55 28.17
N PRO A 592 5.37 15.52 29.36
CA PRO A 592 6.82 15.48 29.47
C PRO A 592 7.45 14.24 28.83
N LEU A 593 6.73 13.10 28.81
CA LEU A 593 7.17 11.89 28.11
C LEU A 593 7.20 12.09 26.59
N LEU A 594 6.27 12.87 26.05
CA LEU A 594 6.25 13.27 24.63
C LEU A 594 7.22 14.42 24.32
N GLY A 595 7.93 14.95 25.32
CA GLY A 595 8.89 16.06 25.16
C GLY A 595 8.25 17.45 25.10
N VAL A 596 7.00 17.59 25.53
CA VAL A 596 6.25 18.86 25.47
C VAL A 596 5.56 19.20 26.80
N LEU A 597 5.18 20.45 26.96
CA LEU A 597 4.33 20.90 28.07
C LEU A 597 3.28 21.90 27.54
N PRO A 598 1.98 21.57 27.63
CA PRO A 598 0.91 22.49 27.26
C PRO A 598 0.86 23.69 28.20
N VAL A 599 0.85 24.90 27.63
CA VAL A 599 0.91 26.17 28.38
C VAL A 599 -0.47 26.81 28.49
N SER A 600 -1.19 26.90 27.38
CA SER A 600 -2.53 27.48 27.29
C SER A 600 -3.22 27.03 26.00
N SER A 601 -4.54 27.20 25.89
CA SER A 601 -5.25 26.99 24.63
C SER A 601 -4.71 27.91 23.53
N ALA A 602 -4.72 27.43 22.29
CA ALA A 602 -4.48 28.23 21.11
C ALA A 602 -5.70 29.14 20.82
N PRO A 603 -5.53 30.17 19.98
CA PRO A 603 -6.66 30.85 19.35
C PRO A 603 -7.51 29.88 18.53
N ASP A 604 -8.71 30.33 18.18
CA ASP A 604 -9.60 29.68 17.22
C ASP A 604 -9.13 29.97 15.79
N GLU A 605 -9.24 28.98 14.91
CA GLU A 605 -8.82 28.94 13.50
C GLU A 605 -7.45 29.59 13.22
N PRO A 606 -6.37 29.24 13.96
CA PRO A 606 -5.09 29.89 13.74
C PRO A 606 -4.28 29.20 12.62
N ASP A 607 -3.66 30.00 11.76
CA ASP A 607 -2.62 29.49 10.85
C ASP A 607 -1.52 28.75 11.61
N ILE A 608 -1.04 27.64 11.02
CA ILE A 608 0.12 26.90 11.53
C ILE A 608 1.33 27.22 10.66
N TYR A 609 2.26 28.05 11.17
CA TYR A 609 3.45 28.47 10.44
C TYR A 609 4.56 27.43 10.50
N VAL A 610 5.07 27.03 9.33
CA VAL A 610 6.16 26.08 9.18
C VAL A 610 7.49 26.75 9.50
N TRP A 611 8.15 26.33 10.58
CA TRP A 611 9.42 26.91 11.02
C TRP A 611 10.65 26.20 10.45
N GLN A 612 10.52 24.93 10.11
CA GLN A 612 11.59 24.08 9.60
C GLN A 612 11.19 23.47 8.25
N THR A 613 11.03 24.29 7.21
CA THR A 613 10.56 23.85 5.88
C THR A 613 11.43 22.76 5.22
N SER A 614 12.68 22.60 5.63
CA SER A 614 13.56 21.53 5.16
C SER A 614 13.39 20.20 5.91
N HIS A 615 12.57 20.17 6.98
CA HIS A 615 12.34 18.95 7.74
C HIS A 615 11.46 17.99 6.92
N PRO A 616 11.79 16.69 6.84
CA PRO A 616 11.07 15.78 5.95
C PRO A 616 9.57 15.62 6.21
N ILE A 617 9.08 15.94 7.41
CA ILE A 617 7.63 15.93 7.69
C ILE A 617 6.82 16.96 6.87
N PHE A 618 7.50 17.88 6.17
CA PHE A 618 6.85 18.86 5.29
C PHE A 618 7.20 18.64 3.82
N ASN A 619 8.15 17.76 3.49
CA ASN A 619 8.62 17.66 2.11
C ASN A 619 8.96 16.25 1.60
N ILE A 620 8.74 15.20 2.41
CA ILE A 620 8.95 13.80 2.01
C ILE A 620 7.87 12.89 2.63
N PRO A 621 7.15 12.10 1.80
CA PRO A 621 7.28 12.01 0.34
C PRO A 621 6.70 13.21 -0.42
N VAL A 622 5.72 13.91 0.16
CA VAL A 622 4.98 15.01 -0.48
C VAL A 622 5.65 16.34 -0.16
N ASP A 623 5.90 17.16 -1.20
CA ASP A 623 6.49 18.49 -1.06
C ASP A 623 5.43 19.55 -0.75
N TYR A 624 5.19 19.83 0.54
CA TYR A 624 4.31 20.93 0.96
C TYR A 624 5.05 22.26 0.80
N ALA A 625 4.77 22.95 -0.30
CA ALA A 625 5.58 24.09 -0.75
C ALA A 625 5.23 25.41 -0.06
N ALA A 626 4.20 25.43 0.79
CA ALA A 626 3.74 26.61 1.50
C ALA A 626 4.47 26.85 2.83
N SER A 627 4.33 28.08 3.35
CA SER A 627 4.95 28.50 4.62
C SER A 627 4.04 28.33 5.83
N LEU A 628 2.76 28.02 5.62
CA LEU A 628 1.77 27.83 6.66
C LEU A 628 0.66 26.93 6.15
N PHE A 629 -0.04 26.27 7.08
CA PHE A 629 -1.32 25.63 6.86
C PHE A 629 -2.46 26.59 7.25
N GLU A 630 -3.47 26.75 6.40
CA GLU A 630 -4.63 27.65 6.60
C GLU A 630 -5.89 26.80 6.89
N PRO A 631 -6.52 26.94 8.08
CA PRO A 631 -7.71 26.17 8.40
C PRO A 631 -8.90 26.66 7.58
N ILE A 632 -9.74 25.73 7.10
CA ILE A 632 -10.98 26.05 6.36
C ILE A 632 -12.22 25.38 6.93
N VAL A 633 -12.06 24.54 7.95
CA VAL A 633 -13.14 23.89 8.69
C VAL A 633 -12.99 24.23 10.17
N ASP A 634 -14.09 24.62 10.80
CA ASP A 634 -14.16 24.99 12.22
C ASP A 634 -14.68 23.80 13.03
N TYR A 635 -13.84 23.29 13.93
CA TYR A 635 -14.14 22.28 14.94
C TYR A 635 -14.31 22.89 16.35
N GLY A 636 -13.98 24.17 16.53
CA GLY A 636 -14.43 25.06 17.59
C GLY A 636 -13.48 25.32 18.76
N SER A 637 -12.65 24.38 19.18
CA SER A 637 -11.47 24.71 20.00
C SER A 637 -10.34 23.94 19.39
N GLU A 638 -9.27 24.62 19.03
CA GLU A 638 -8.50 24.12 17.86
C GLU A 638 -7.02 23.94 18.15
N GLY A 639 -6.62 24.13 19.42
CA GLY A 639 -5.28 23.71 19.81
C GLY A 639 -4.79 24.14 21.18
N SER A 640 -3.51 23.86 21.38
CA SER A 640 -2.76 24.15 22.60
C SER A 640 -1.36 24.66 22.27
N LEU A 641 -0.99 25.76 22.91
CA LEU A 641 0.34 26.34 22.83
C LEU A 641 1.33 25.50 23.65
N LEU A 642 2.40 25.01 23.02
CA LEU A 642 3.37 24.13 23.67
C LEU A 642 4.71 24.82 23.99
N HIS A 643 5.23 24.52 25.19
CA HIS A 643 6.66 24.53 25.49
C HIS A 643 7.28 23.19 25.04
N VAL A 644 8.49 23.23 24.50
CA VAL A 644 9.22 22.03 24.03
C VAL A 644 10.47 21.82 24.88
N PHE A 645 10.61 20.62 25.45
CA PHE A 645 11.76 20.23 26.23
C PHE A 645 12.98 19.90 25.35
N SER A 646 14.18 19.86 25.95
CA SER A 646 15.43 19.63 25.21
C SER A 646 15.56 18.26 24.52
N ASN A 647 14.69 17.29 24.87
CA ASN A 647 14.62 15.98 24.23
C ASN A 647 13.69 15.97 23.00
N ALA A 648 13.11 17.11 22.63
CA ALA A 648 12.29 17.30 21.45
C ALA A 648 12.72 18.54 20.66
N THR A 649 12.23 18.62 19.43
CA THR A 649 12.48 19.70 18.48
C THR A 649 11.14 20.29 18.05
N SER A 650 11.07 21.62 18.01
CA SER A 650 9.91 22.36 17.49
C SER A 650 10.03 22.56 15.98
N LEU A 651 8.96 22.25 15.24
CA LEU A 651 8.97 22.22 13.78
C LEU A 651 8.01 23.24 13.14
N ALA A 652 6.90 23.55 13.81
CA ALA A 652 5.93 24.56 13.39
C ALA A 652 5.20 25.14 14.61
N GLY A 653 4.55 26.30 14.43
CA GLY A 653 3.81 26.94 15.50
C GLY A 653 2.91 28.09 15.08
N TYR A 654 2.25 28.69 16.07
CA TYR A 654 1.18 29.69 15.86
C TYR A 654 1.68 31.12 15.58
N THR A 655 2.97 31.27 15.21
CA THR A 655 3.60 32.55 14.92
C THR A 655 4.52 32.42 13.71
N ALA A 656 4.62 33.46 12.89
CA ALA A 656 5.44 33.43 11.66
C ALA A 656 6.95 33.17 11.88
N VAL A 657 7.45 33.35 13.11
CA VAL A 657 8.83 33.01 13.48
C VAL A 657 8.81 32.12 14.73
N PRO A 658 9.83 31.27 14.93
CA PRO A 658 9.95 30.45 16.14
C PRO A 658 9.91 31.30 17.41
N GLU A 659 8.95 31.00 18.28
CA GLU A 659 8.78 31.66 19.58
C GLU A 659 8.54 30.61 20.69
N GLU A 660 9.14 30.87 21.84
CA GLU A 660 8.98 30.06 23.05
C GLU A 660 7.49 29.99 23.47
N ASN A 661 7.01 28.81 23.84
CA ASN A 661 5.60 28.56 24.19
C ASN A 661 4.62 28.81 23.04
N LYS A 662 5.06 28.85 21.77
CA LYS A 662 4.20 29.00 20.59
C LYS A 662 4.20 27.80 19.65
N THR A 663 4.78 26.68 20.07
CA THR A 663 4.89 25.48 19.22
C THR A 663 3.53 24.82 19.02
N ALA A 664 3.27 24.35 17.81
CA ALA A 664 2.12 23.54 17.42
C ALA A 664 2.54 22.12 17.01
N ILE A 665 3.67 21.96 16.30
CA ILE A 665 4.25 20.65 15.93
C ILE A 665 5.57 20.45 16.66
N ALA A 666 5.68 19.36 17.40
CA ALA A 666 6.91 18.95 18.06
C ALA A 666 7.20 17.47 17.83
N ILE A 667 8.48 17.13 17.66
CA ILE A 667 8.95 15.76 17.52
C ILE A 667 10.00 15.45 18.58
N ARG A 668 9.98 14.26 19.18
CA ARG A 668 11.10 13.80 20.02
C ARG A 668 12.34 13.58 19.16
N ASN A 669 13.51 13.89 19.73
CA ASN A 669 14.80 13.79 19.02
C ASN A 669 15.23 12.34 18.71
N ASP A 670 14.58 11.34 19.32
CA ASP A 670 14.72 9.92 19.00
C ASP A 670 13.64 9.41 18.02
N HIS A 671 12.79 10.31 17.52
CA HIS A 671 11.68 10.04 16.60
C HIS A 671 10.63 9.06 17.15
N GLN A 672 10.58 8.85 18.47
CA GLN A 672 9.59 7.96 19.07
C GLN A 672 8.17 8.56 18.97
N THR A 673 8.03 9.86 19.20
CA THR A 673 6.71 10.52 19.21
C THR A 673 6.70 11.83 18.43
N LEU A 674 5.59 12.08 17.74
CA LEU A 674 5.26 13.33 17.07
C LEU A 674 3.94 13.85 17.64
N VAL A 675 3.89 15.13 17.97
CA VAL A 675 2.73 15.80 18.57
C VAL A 675 2.32 17.00 17.72
N ASN A 676 1.08 16.94 17.23
CA ASN A 676 0.31 18.03 16.67
C ASN A 676 -0.67 18.52 17.74
N ALA A 677 -0.42 19.71 18.28
CA ALA A 677 -1.23 20.30 19.34
C ALA A 677 -2.45 21.06 18.80
N PHE A 678 -2.96 20.64 17.65
CA PHE A 678 -4.09 21.19 16.91
C PHE A 678 -4.77 20.04 16.15
N LEU A 679 -5.89 20.30 15.50
CA LEU A 679 -6.57 19.30 14.66
C LEU A 679 -6.06 19.41 13.23
N ILE A 680 -5.40 18.37 12.73
CA ILE A 680 -4.99 18.34 11.32
C ILE A 680 -6.22 18.36 10.40
N ASP A 681 -7.37 17.89 10.89
CA ASP A 681 -8.64 17.78 10.18
C ASP A 681 -9.22 19.13 9.72
N GLU A 682 -8.73 20.26 10.26
CA GLU A 682 -9.13 21.63 9.88
C GLU A 682 -8.59 22.05 8.51
N PHE A 683 -7.49 21.43 8.04
CA PHE A 683 -6.77 21.80 6.82
C PHE A 683 -7.26 20.99 5.61
N GLN A 684 -8.56 21.12 5.31
CA GLN A 684 -9.19 20.47 4.16
C GLN A 684 -8.99 21.23 2.83
N GLY A 685 -8.31 22.38 2.87
CA GLY A 685 -7.98 23.18 1.70
C GLY A 685 -6.75 22.65 0.96
N ASP A 686 -6.39 23.32 -0.13
CA ASP A 686 -5.18 23.09 -0.93
C ASP A 686 -4.44 24.44 -1.04
N TYR A 687 -3.75 24.83 0.04
CA TYR A 687 -3.17 26.17 0.16
C TYR A 687 -1.91 26.32 -0.69
N ASP A 688 -1.11 25.26 -0.80
CA ASP A 688 0.12 25.24 -1.59
C ASP A 688 -0.14 24.93 -3.08
N ASN A 689 -1.40 24.64 -3.44
CA ASN A 689 -1.86 24.34 -4.78
C ASN A 689 -1.20 23.06 -5.32
N SER A 690 -1.08 22.03 -4.49
CA SER A 690 -0.61 20.68 -4.84
C SER A 690 -1.67 19.83 -5.56
N THR A 691 -2.95 20.23 -5.54
CA THR A 691 -4.19 19.46 -5.86
C THR A 691 -4.66 18.48 -4.80
N TYR A 692 -4.01 18.43 -3.65
CA TYR A 692 -4.39 17.56 -2.54
C TYR A 692 -4.72 18.40 -1.31
N MET A 693 -5.45 17.80 -0.38
CA MET A 693 -5.76 18.46 0.87
C MET A 693 -4.48 18.58 1.72
N ASP A 694 -4.21 19.76 2.24
CA ASP A 694 -3.09 20.06 3.12
C ASP A 694 -2.95 19.06 4.29
N SER A 695 -4.10 18.68 4.88
CA SER A 695 -4.20 17.65 5.92
C SER A 695 -3.70 16.27 5.48
N LEU A 696 -4.05 15.84 4.27
CA LEU A 696 -3.58 14.57 3.70
C LEU A 696 -2.06 14.61 3.49
N GLU A 697 -1.52 15.72 2.96
CA GLU A 697 -0.09 15.86 2.71
C GLU A 697 0.71 15.81 4.01
N LEU A 698 0.25 16.49 5.06
CA LEU A 698 0.88 16.45 6.37
C LEU A 698 0.83 15.03 6.97
N TRP A 699 -0.33 14.37 6.95
CA TRP A 699 -0.44 12.99 7.46
C TRP A 699 0.46 12.01 6.71
N VAL A 700 0.53 12.08 5.39
CA VAL A 700 1.41 11.22 4.57
C VAL A 700 2.87 11.42 4.97
N ASN A 701 3.31 12.66 5.15
CA ASN A 701 4.68 12.96 5.51
C ASN A 701 5.02 12.53 6.94
N GLU A 702 4.14 12.79 7.91
CA GLU A 702 4.36 12.41 9.31
C GLU A 702 4.38 10.91 9.51
N ILE A 703 3.42 10.20 8.92
CA ILE A 703 3.35 8.73 8.98
C ILE A 703 4.58 8.14 8.27
N GLY A 704 4.89 8.61 7.06
CA GLY A 704 6.08 8.18 6.32
C GLY A 704 7.38 8.40 7.10
N PHE A 705 7.48 9.52 7.83
CA PHE A 705 8.64 9.87 8.64
C PHE A 705 8.84 8.95 9.86
N ILE A 706 7.76 8.67 10.60
CA ILE A 706 7.78 7.94 11.87
C ILE A 706 7.78 6.42 11.64
N TYR A 707 6.99 5.93 10.69
CA TYR A 707 6.80 4.50 10.46
C TYR A 707 8.05 3.85 9.87
N PHE A 708 8.54 4.37 8.73
CA PHE A 708 9.66 3.76 8.00
C PHE A 708 11.03 4.22 8.51
N ASP A 709 11.96 3.28 8.62
CA ASP A 709 13.36 3.61 8.85
C ASP A 709 14.00 4.17 7.57
N ARG A 710 14.99 5.05 7.75
CA ARG A 710 15.73 5.67 6.63
C ARG A 710 16.57 4.61 5.90
N PRO A 711 16.80 4.76 4.58
CA PRO A 711 17.67 3.85 3.85
C PRO A 711 19.09 3.88 4.44
N ILE A 712 19.70 2.69 4.49
CA ILE A 712 21.07 2.49 4.95
C ILE A 712 21.92 1.91 3.83
N ILE A 713 23.20 2.25 3.83
CA ILE A 713 24.19 1.75 2.89
C ILE A 713 25.46 1.37 3.67
N ASP A 714 26.10 0.29 3.24
CA ASP A 714 27.38 -0.15 3.78
C ASP A 714 28.54 0.73 3.27
N HIS A 715 29.72 0.51 3.83
CA HIS A 715 30.96 1.19 3.44
C HIS A 715 32.00 0.17 2.96
N PRO A 716 32.02 -0.16 1.65
CA PRO A 716 33.04 -1.03 1.07
C PRO A 716 34.44 -0.42 1.26
N ALA A 717 35.47 -1.28 1.26
CA ALA A 717 36.84 -0.80 1.41
C ALA A 717 37.33 -0.05 0.16
N ASP A 718 38.17 0.97 0.37
CA ASP A 718 38.93 1.61 -0.70
C ASP A 718 39.70 0.59 -1.54
N VAL A 719 39.69 0.77 -2.86
CA VAL A 719 40.29 -0.17 -3.81
C VAL A 719 41.62 0.40 -4.33
N THR A 720 42.66 -0.44 -4.37
CA THR A 720 43.95 -0.11 -4.99
C THR A 720 44.38 -1.25 -5.90
N TYR A 721 44.65 -0.93 -7.17
CA TYR A 721 45.10 -1.91 -8.17
C TYR A 721 46.08 -1.27 -9.16
N MET A 722 46.83 -2.05 -9.95
CA MET A 722 47.71 -1.53 -10.99
C MET A 722 46.98 -1.35 -12.32
N GLU A 723 47.20 -0.23 -13.01
CA GLU A 723 46.75 0.00 -14.40
C GLU A 723 47.10 -1.27 -15.22
N THR A 724 46.12 -1.92 -15.87
CA THR A 724 46.16 -3.27 -16.51
C THR A 724 45.63 -4.48 -15.72
N GLU A 725 45.42 -4.38 -14.40
CA GLU A 725 44.70 -5.43 -13.65
C GLU A 725 43.21 -5.44 -14.03
N THR A 726 42.60 -6.62 -13.99
CA THR A 726 41.19 -6.85 -14.33
C THR A 726 40.50 -7.67 -13.26
N GLY A 727 39.17 -7.55 -13.13
CA GLY A 727 38.38 -8.19 -12.09
C GLY A 727 38.22 -7.33 -10.84
N ASN A 728 38.46 -6.03 -10.94
CA ASN A 728 38.25 -5.08 -9.87
C ASN A 728 36.83 -4.52 -9.93
N GLU A 729 36.13 -4.60 -8.81
CA GLU A 729 34.75 -4.14 -8.67
C GLU A 729 34.57 -3.45 -7.32
N ILE A 730 33.58 -2.56 -7.24
CA ILE A 730 33.06 -2.04 -5.97
C ILE A 730 31.61 -2.54 -5.85
N THR A 731 31.28 -3.16 -4.72
CA THR A 731 29.94 -3.65 -4.42
C THR A 731 29.43 -3.01 -3.15
N TRP A 732 28.30 -2.33 -3.24
CA TRP A 732 27.51 -1.85 -2.09
C TRP A 732 26.31 -2.77 -1.86
N THR A 733 25.88 -2.93 -0.61
CA THR A 733 24.70 -3.67 -0.16
C THR A 733 23.72 -2.75 0.60
N PRO A 734 23.03 -1.82 -0.09
CA PRO A 734 22.03 -0.95 0.52
C PRO A 734 20.76 -1.70 0.96
N VAL A 735 20.03 -1.13 1.92
CA VAL A 735 18.72 -1.59 2.41
C VAL A 735 17.79 -0.40 2.59
N ALA A 736 16.50 -0.56 2.27
CA ALA A 736 15.47 0.47 2.40
C ALA A 736 14.13 -0.17 2.79
N ASP A 737 13.64 0.16 3.99
CA ASP A 737 12.44 -0.47 4.56
C ASP A 737 11.15 -0.04 3.85
N ALA A 738 11.05 1.24 3.45
CA ALA A 738 9.97 1.72 2.60
C ALA A 738 10.02 1.15 1.15
N GLY A 739 11.07 0.40 0.83
CA GLY A 739 11.30 -0.21 -0.45
C GLY A 739 12.33 0.53 -1.31
N PRO A 740 13.14 -0.19 -2.07
CA PRO A 740 14.16 0.38 -2.95
C PRO A 740 13.53 1.08 -4.16
N TRP A 741 14.18 2.14 -4.66
CA TRP A 741 13.65 2.88 -5.82
C TRP A 741 14.69 3.18 -6.89
N ASN A 742 15.71 4.00 -6.59
CA ASN A 742 16.69 4.46 -7.57
C ASN A 742 18.09 4.53 -6.97
N TYR A 743 19.11 4.52 -7.83
CA TYR A 743 20.49 4.84 -7.46
C TYR A 743 21.12 5.82 -8.44
N VAL A 744 22.13 6.54 -7.96
CA VAL A 744 22.98 7.43 -8.76
C VAL A 744 24.43 7.23 -8.34
N LEU A 745 25.29 6.89 -9.30
CA LEU A 745 26.74 6.78 -9.12
C LEU A 745 27.43 8.04 -9.65
N ARG A 746 28.22 8.69 -8.79
CA ARG A 746 29.08 9.82 -9.13
C ARG A 746 30.55 9.41 -9.07
N VAL A 747 31.34 9.79 -10.08
CA VAL A 747 32.80 9.66 -10.07
C VAL A 747 33.39 11.07 -10.06
N ASN A 748 34.15 11.41 -9.02
CA ASN A 748 34.64 12.76 -8.75
C ASN A 748 33.54 13.83 -8.86
N GLY A 749 32.37 13.53 -8.29
CA GLY A 749 31.20 14.42 -8.28
C GLY A 749 30.38 14.46 -9.58
N THR A 750 30.81 13.79 -10.65
CA THR A 750 30.06 13.74 -11.92
C THR A 750 29.21 12.48 -12.00
N ILE A 751 27.92 12.59 -12.32
CA ILE A 751 27.04 11.43 -12.53
C ILE A 751 27.55 10.63 -13.73
N THR A 752 27.91 9.37 -13.48
CA THR A 752 28.39 8.43 -14.51
C THR A 752 27.34 7.37 -14.83
N GLN A 753 26.50 7.03 -13.86
CA GLN A 753 25.44 6.04 -14.01
C GLN A 753 24.27 6.37 -13.06
N SER A 754 23.05 6.02 -13.49
CA SER A 754 21.85 6.06 -12.65
C SER A 754 20.86 5.01 -13.15
N GLY A 755 19.98 4.55 -12.29
CA GLY A 755 18.92 3.61 -12.69
C GLY A 755 18.02 3.20 -11.54
N LYS A 756 17.03 2.37 -11.87
CA LYS A 756 16.14 1.76 -10.87
C LYS A 756 16.94 0.79 -9.99
N TRP A 757 16.71 0.89 -8.69
CA TRP A 757 17.20 -0.06 -7.70
C TRP A 757 15.99 -0.84 -7.19
N LEU A 758 15.98 -2.15 -7.43
CA LEU A 758 14.89 -3.04 -7.01
C LEU A 758 15.25 -3.84 -5.76
N GLY A 759 16.31 -3.43 -5.05
CA GLY A 759 16.86 -4.11 -3.88
C GLY A 759 18.13 -4.90 -4.21
N GLY A 760 18.79 -5.39 -3.16
CA GLY A 760 20.00 -6.20 -3.25
C GLY A 760 21.28 -5.39 -3.59
N PRO A 761 22.42 -6.10 -3.76
CA PRO A 761 23.71 -5.47 -3.99
C PRO A 761 23.82 -4.74 -5.34
N ILE A 762 24.52 -3.60 -5.33
CA ILE A 762 24.83 -2.81 -6.54
C ILE A 762 26.34 -2.90 -6.77
N THR A 763 26.74 -3.48 -7.90
CA THR A 763 28.15 -3.72 -8.24
C THR A 763 28.56 -2.95 -9.49
N PHE A 764 29.70 -2.27 -9.42
CA PHE A 764 30.28 -1.53 -10.53
C PHE A 764 31.67 -2.06 -10.86
N ASN A 765 31.89 -2.39 -12.13
CA ASN A 765 33.22 -2.69 -12.63
C ASN A 765 34.05 -1.41 -12.68
N ILE A 766 35.25 -1.48 -12.13
CA ILE A 766 36.19 -0.35 -12.05
C ILE A 766 37.50 -0.65 -12.78
N ASP A 767 37.53 -1.63 -13.68
CA ASP A 767 38.68 -1.94 -14.52
C ASP A 767 38.89 -0.91 -15.64
N GLY A 768 40.07 -0.91 -16.23
CA GLY A 768 40.37 -0.07 -17.40
C GLY A 768 40.50 1.43 -17.08
N VAL A 769 40.56 1.79 -15.81
CA VAL A 769 40.83 3.16 -15.35
C VAL A 769 42.35 3.39 -15.41
N ASN A 770 42.76 4.54 -15.95
CA ASN A 770 44.18 4.92 -15.99
C ASN A 770 44.68 5.26 -14.58
N LYS A 771 46.00 5.41 -14.40
CA LYS A 771 46.59 5.88 -13.14
C LYS A 771 45.90 7.17 -12.64
N SER A 772 45.16 7.05 -11.53
CA SER A 772 44.45 8.17 -10.91
C SER A 772 44.01 7.82 -9.49
N ILE A 773 43.70 8.86 -8.71
CA ILE A 773 42.90 8.73 -7.49
C ILE A 773 41.54 9.33 -7.81
N THR A 774 40.49 8.54 -7.67
CA THR A 774 39.12 8.90 -8.04
C THR A 774 38.18 8.50 -6.91
N GLU A 775 37.21 9.36 -6.60
CA GLU A 775 36.16 9.10 -5.61
C GLU A 775 34.91 8.57 -6.31
N TYR A 776 34.45 7.39 -5.92
CA TYR A 776 33.19 6.80 -6.35
C TYR A 776 32.17 6.98 -5.23
N GLN A 777 31.13 7.77 -5.48
CA GLN A 777 30.03 7.98 -4.55
C GLN A 777 28.76 7.33 -5.07
N LEU A 778 28.18 6.42 -4.31
CA LEU A 778 26.87 5.84 -4.60
C LEU A 778 25.82 6.50 -3.70
N THR A 779 24.79 7.07 -4.30
CA THR A 779 23.57 7.51 -3.61
C THR A 779 22.44 6.56 -3.95
N VAL A 780 21.72 6.07 -2.95
CA VAL A 780 20.50 5.27 -3.14
C VAL A 780 19.30 6.00 -2.56
N TYR A 781 18.13 5.76 -3.16
CA TYR A 781 16.85 6.35 -2.78
C TYR A 781 15.82 5.25 -2.53
N ASP A 782 14.97 5.45 -1.52
CA ASP A 782 13.78 4.63 -1.28
C ASP A 782 12.55 5.19 -2.01
N LYS A 783 11.42 4.49 -1.92
CA LYS A 783 10.15 4.87 -2.59
C LYS A 783 9.51 6.15 -2.05
N LEU A 784 9.87 6.58 -0.84
CA LEU A 784 9.39 7.84 -0.27
C LEU A 784 10.24 9.01 -0.72
N GLY A 785 11.46 8.77 -1.20
CA GLY A 785 12.41 9.79 -1.61
C GLY A 785 13.50 10.07 -0.56
N TYR A 786 13.55 9.32 0.54
CA TYR A 786 14.71 9.37 1.44
C TYR A 786 15.93 8.79 0.73
N SER A 787 17.10 9.32 1.06
CA SER A 787 18.36 8.89 0.43
C SER A 787 19.51 8.81 1.40
N VAL A 788 20.49 7.99 1.03
CA VAL A 788 21.76 7.84 1.74
C VAL A 788 22.89 7.68 0.72
N SER A 789 24.09 8.15 1.07
CA SER A 789 25.25 8.05 0.19
C SER A 789 26.46 7.46 0.92
N ASP A 790 27.28 6.71 0.17
CA ASP A 790 28.59 6.25 0.59
C ASP A 790 29.65 6.59 -0.47
N THR A 791 30.90 6.80 -0.04
CA THR A 791 32.03 7.12 -0.92
C THR A 791 33.19 6.15 -0.71
N VAL A 792 33.67 5.57 -1.81
CA VAL A 792 34.86 4.69 -1.86
C VAL A 792 35.94 5.37 -2.71
N THR A 793 37.18 5.37 -2.23
CA THR A 793 38.33 5.87 -2.96
C THR A 793 38.95 4.75 -3.81
N LEU A 794 39.08 5.00 -5.11
CA LEU A 794 39.85 4.15 -6.02
C LEU A 794 41.22 4.79 -6.29
N ASN A 795 42.29 4.06 -6.00
CA ASN A 795 43.67 4.43 -6.30
C ASN A 795 44.29 3.46 -7.32
N VAL A 796 44.34 3.88 -8.58
CA VAL A 796 45.00 3.12 -9.64
C VAL A 796 46.46 3.55 -9.74
N THR A 797 47.36 2.59 -9.56
CA THR A 797 48.82 2.80 -9.64
C THR A 797 49.36 2.52 -11.03
N GLU A 798 50.49 3.12 -11.37
CA GLU A 798 51.10 3.00 -12.70
C GLU A 798 51.62 1.60 -12.98
N TYR A 799 51.36 1.07 -14.19
CA TYR A 799 52.00 -0.14 -14.64
C TYR A 799 53.49 0.10 -14.92
N ILE A 800 54.36 -0.60 -14.20
CA ILE A 800 55.80 -0.60 -14.49
C ILE A 800 56.15 -1.89 -15.23
N PRO A 801 56.34 -1.87 -16.58
CA PRO A 801 56.75 -3.05 -17.30
C PRO A 801 58.10 -3.55 -16.77
N THR A 802 58.15 -4.81 -16.35
CA THR A 802 59.40 -5.43 -15.91
C THR A 802 60.35 -5.50 -17.10
N THR A 803 61.36 -4.63 -17.13
CA THR A 803 62.37 -4.66 -18.20
C THR A 803 63.30 -5.85 -17.94
N THR A 804 62.95 -7.03 -18.46
CA THR A 804 63.90 -8.15 -18.50
C THR A 804 64.96 -7.80 -19.53
N THR A 805 66.11 -7.29 -19.08
CA THR A 805 67.29 -7.13 -19.93
C THR A 805 67.81 -8.53 -20.29
N THR A 806 67.34 -9.06 -21.43
CA THR A 806 67.98 -10.18 -22.11
C THR A 806 69.28 -9.69 -22.73
N THR A 807 70.36 -9.69 -21.96
CA THR A 807 71.71 -9.60 -22.51
C THR A 807 72.15 -10.99 -22.98
N ASN A 808 71.98 -11.25 -24.27
CA ASN A 808 72.67 -12.33 -24.95
C ASN A 808 74.18 -12.03 -24.99
N GLY A 809 74.98 -12.91 -24.39
CA GLY A 809 76.37 -13.15 -24.80
C GLY A 809 77.47 -12.34 -24.12
N GLY A 810 77.93 -12.82 -22.97
CA GLY A 810 79.22 -12.44 -22.37
C GLY A 810 79.40 -13.13 -21.01
N GLY A 811 80.30 -14.12 -20.93
CA GLY A 811 80.37 -15.09 -19.84
C GLY A 811 80.36 -14.51 -18.42
N VAL A 812 79.52 -15.09 -17.57
CA VAL A 812 79.57 -14.88 -16.12
C VAL A 812 80.73 -15.71 -15.56
N PRO A 813 81.72 -15.11 -14.86
CA PRO A 813 82.63 -15.87 -14.04
C PRO A 813 81.79 -16.50 -12.93
N VAL A 814 81.71 -17.83 -12.92
CA VAL A 814 81.07 -18.56 -11.82
C VAL A 814 81.87 -18.23 -10.56
N ASP A 815 81.21 -17.65 -9.56
CA ASP A 815 81.80 -17.42 -8.25
C ASP A 815 82.26 -18.78 -7.67
N PRO A 816 83.57 -19.01 -7.49
CA PRO A 816 84.09 -20.26 -6.94
C PRO A 816 83.52 -20.57 -5.55
N MET A 817 83.08 -19.54 -4.82
CA MET A 817 82.50 -19.67 -3.49
C MET A 817 81.08 -20.25 -3.53
N LEU A 818 80.28 -19.93 -4.56
CA LEU A 818 78.93 -20.47 -4.73
C LEU A 818 78.96 -21.95 -5.16
N LEU A 819 79.91 -22.33 -6.02
CA LEU A 819 80.16 -23.74 -6.36
C LEU A 819 80.67 -24.54 -5.17
N ALA A 820 81.51 -23.95 -4.31
CA ALA A 820 81.97 -24.60 -3.08
C ALA A 820 80.82 -24.82 -2.07
N ILE A 821 79.88 -23.89 -1.94
CA ILE A 821 78.70 -24.02 -1.07
C ILE A 821 77.74 -25.10 -1.59
N ILE A 822 77.51 -25.15 -2.90
CA ILE A 822 76.65 -26.19 -3.51
C ILE A 822 77.33 -27.56 -3.41
N ALA A 823 78.64 -27.66 -3.63
CA ALA A 823 79.39 -28.91 -3.46
C ALA A 823 79.41 -29.39 -1.99
N LEU A 824 79.55 -28.49 -1.02
CA LEU A 824 79.46 -28.80 0.41
C LEU A 824 78.05 -29.23 0.82
N GLY A 825 77.01 -28.62 0.27
CA GLY A 825 75.62 -29.00 0.50
C GLY A 825 75.30 -30.40 -0.05
N VAL A 826 75.75 -30.71 -1.27
CA VAL A 826 75.56 -32.03 -1.89
C VAL A 826 76.38 -33.10 -1.17
N ALA A 827 77.60 -32.80 -0.72
CA ALA A 827 78.41 -33.70 0.09
C ALA A 827 77.77 -33.98 1.46
N ALA A 828 77.19 -32.97 2.11
CA ALA A 828 76.49 -33.14 3.39
C ALA A 828 75.24 -34.02 3.25
N VAL A 829 74.45 -33.84 2.18
CA VAL A 829 73.29 -34.69 1.88
C VAL A 829 73.72 -36.12 1.56
N LEU A 830 74.79 -36.32 0.79
CA LEU A 830 75.33 -37.66 0.51
C LEU A 830 75.86 -38.35 1.77
N ILE A 831 76.51 -37.63 2.69
CA ILE A 831 76.97 -38.16 3.98
C ILE A 831 75.77 -38.58 4.84
N VAL A 832 74.72 -37.77 4.90
CA VAL A 832 73.48 -38.10 5.64
C VAL A 832 72.81 -39.34 5.03
N VAL A 833 72.71 -39.42 3.70
CA VAL A 833 72.15 -40.60 3.01
C VAL A 833 73.01 -41.85 3.25
N ILE A 834 74.35 -41.74 3.23
CA ILE A 834 75.24 -42.87 3.54
C ILE A 834 75.14 -43.29 5.03
N ILE A 835 74.98 -42.35 5.96
CA ILE A 835 74.79 -42.65 7.39
C ILE A 835 73.44 -43.33 7.63
N ILE A 836 72.37 -42.90 6.94
CA ILE A 836 71.05 -43.52 6.99
C ILE A 836 71.10 -44.93 6.38
N ILE A 837 71.76 -45.11 5.22
CA ILE A 837 71.91 -46.43 4.58
C ILE A 837 72.80 -47.37 5.41
N ARG A 838 73.83 -46.87 6.12
CA ARG A 838 74.67 -47.68 7.02
C ARG A 838 74.02 -47.99 8.38
N ARG A 839 73.06 -47.20 8.85
CA ARG A 839 72.25 -47.50 10.05
C ARG A 839 71.06 -48.42 9.79
N GLY A 840 70.72 -48.67 8.52
CA GLY A 840 69.72 -49.68 8.11
C GLY A 840 70.27 -51.09 7.86
N LYS A 841 71.55 -51.35 8.15
CA LYS A 841 72.14 -52.71 8.16
C LYS A 841 72.97 -52.92 9.43
N LYS A 842 72.29 -53.08 10.56
CA LYS A 842 72.67 -53.99 11.65
C LYS A 842 71.42 -54.37 12.42
#